data_AF-A0A7V4A9I2-F1
#
_entry.id   AF-A0A7V4A9I2-F1
#
_cell.length_a   1.000
_cell.length_b   1.000
_cell.length_c   1.000
_cell.angle_alpha   90.00
_cell.angle_beta   90.00
_cell.angle_gamma   90.00
#
_symmetry.space_group_name_H-M   'P 1'
#
loop_
_entity.id
_entity.type
_entity.pdbx_description
1 polymer ?
#
loop_
_entity_poly.entity_id
_entity_poly.type
_entity_poly.pdbx_seq_one_letter_code
_entity_poly.pdbx_strand_id
1 'polypeptide(L)'
;MQRKKTEPKNFTSEKIIFTAVLFFSIIYPIRTYGIEKCSTRLIINEKQSFECSQITKSQQNEKKDDYIENLKFARKICALLEDCPSIYETQNILKALIKSGAISDFKILTDEDKIQIKLEKRKFIKKVMVKNEIRDKKLVREINAELKRNFENRFFQENLSEICKDILRKYGIKNPTCETEIKNEILYLKIKGEIEKINEVILNIQDEKIKEEIEKFAEDIIGEVASEYKINEAEKKLKLKLNELGFFKAQIKITYNNDNKLEISISPGKIHVIFLWIEKAEKIGIDTAEIKKKIVQIPNISEVSVKNLIYDELKKEGITVKKINYEETELEDLVIISINVELEKLYYLSEFSIVGLEKLNENEIKRKIGVDTTGIINLFYPRYALYSEDKIKGLIKSIIEYSKTKGFDNFKIEKIEKRIEKDKMYVKVFVSEGERTVITSFETINFPENISHLIPKTPIFYDSNLIREIKEKLENYIAEKGYMKFTIVVSEVRENPKLKKIVFTYVGDEIKSKLSKIFVDSKTSEEYIKKISAIKEGEILSSKKIKNAEEEINRTQYFSTANMVFSKFGEENESNFIKNQSEDNENYQERYNYSTKNKYIGIFYLKEGDLNELNISGGISSTEGARSEIQFVRKNMFSDGLDLKAGAKVAYWIFPVGREYGLTFLGARSEITRRKLFYDTDFSFLISPYYISTFLYTVQKPLSTSLIFSYSKGNIKIYFPFSFEFRSLKSWIFELKPETLKLNNIIFFSPSFQFVKSFSTNHKTLFSIKTDTIKPISESLSERIEGIFEYYNIKKFWGIGLISSAGLLLYSSIFTVPIEKRFFLGGIGGPRGYQEISIYPKYIYTIEGLEDSRKPEKKFIIMSELYLPQILIARPYFFFDIGDVFHDFYKVKLYKGVGPGILAETPFGTFRLEIGYGIERKTFIIHFSVGLFRNIM
;
A
#
# COMPACT_ATOMS: atom_id res chain seq x y z
N MET A 1 -35.91 -47.58 40.37
CA MET A 1 -36.13 -47.72 41.83
C MET A 1 -36.10 -46.35 42.48
N GLN A 2 -37.13 -46.05 43.26
CA GLN A 2 -37.32 -45.03 44.32
C GLN A 2 -36.63 -43.64 44.16
N ARG A 3 -37.37 -42.54 43.87
CA ARG A 3 -38.15 -41.68 44.82
C ARG A 3 -37.32 -41.29 46.05
N LYS A 4 -36.93 -40.03 46.28
CA LYS A 4 -37.69 -38.84 46.76
C LYS A 4 -36.62 -37.97 47.48
N LYS A 5 -36.65 -36.64 47.68
CA LYS A 5 -37.72 -35.62 47.69
C LYS A 5 -37.07 -34.23 47.87
N THR A 6 -37.61 -33.22 47.16
CA THR A 6 -37.97 -31.83 47.57
C THR A 6 -36.90 -30.90 48.17
N GLU A 7 -36.52 -29.78 47.52
CA GLU A 7 -37.23 -28.46 47.36
C GLU A 7 -37.31 -27.60 48.66
N PRO A 8 -37.50 -26.26 48.63
CA PRO A 8 -37.32 -25.26 47.54
C PRO A 8 -36.73 -23.88 47.98
N LYS A 9 -36.48 -22.98 46.99
CA LYS A 9 -36.75 -21.51 46.92
C LYS A 9 -35.60 -20.55 46.53
N ASN A 10 -35.81 -19.95 45.34
CA ASN A 10 -35.68 -18.54 44.89
C ASN A 10 -34.32 -17.81 44.83
N PHE A 11 -33.90 -17.39 43.62
CA PHE A 11 -34.04 -16.02 43.02
C PHE A 11 -33.35 -15.97 41.62
N THR A 12 -34.11 -15.89 40.52
CA THR A 12 -34.27 -14.76 39.53
C THR A 12 -33.19 -14.52 38.45
N SER A 13 -33.53 -14.94 37.22
CA SER A 13 -33.51 -14.22 35.92
C SER A 13 -32.49 -13.11 35.62
N GLU A 14 -31.61 -13.31 34.62
CA GLU A 14 -31.71 -12.69 33.27
C GLU A 14 -30.66 -13.21 32.24
N LYS A 15 -31.15 -13.42 31.01
CA LYS A 15 -30.49 -13.38 29.68
C LYS A 15 -29.56 -14.51 29.22
N ILE A 16 -30.23 -15.54 28.72
CA ILE A 16 -29.84 -16.36 27.55
C ILE A 16 -30.25 -15.59 26.28
N ILE A 17 -29.37 -15.52 25.26
CA ILE A 17 -29.61 -15.79 23.81
C ILE A 17 -28.26 -15.59 23.10
N PHE A 18 -27.53 -16.68 22.85
CA PHE A 18 -26.56 -16.77 21.72
C PHE A 18 -26.22 -18.22 21.34
N THR A 19 -27.23 -19.10 21.29
CA THR A 19 -27.06 -20.48 20.79
C THR A 19 -28.38 -21.03 20.26
N ALA A 20 -28.81 -20.53 19.11
CA ALA A 20 -29.75 -21.19 18.20
C ALA A 20 -29.74 -20.43 16.86
N VAL A 21 -28.98 -20.89 15.84
CA VAL A 21 -29.31 -20.96 14.39
C VAL A 21 -28.07 -21.48 13.62
N LEU A 22 -27.57 -22.69 13.90
CA LEU A 22 -26.63 -23.34 12.97
C LEU A 22 -26.72 -24.87 12.93
N PHE A 23 -27.85 -25.42 13.39
CA PHE A 23 -28.12 -26.85 13.37
C PHE A 23 -29.57 -27.13 12.99
N PHE A 24 -30.00 -26.68 11.80
CA PHE A 24 -31.21 -27.21 11.16
C PHE A 24 -31.10 -27.03 9.64
N SER A 25 -30.17 -27.77 9.06
CA SER A 25 -30.17 -28.09 7.64
C SER A 25 -29.97 -29.60 7.54
N ILE A 26 -30.91 -30.27 6.86
CA ILE A 26 -31.00 -31.71 6.56
C ILE A 26 -31.97 -32.48 7.49
N ILE A 27 -33.26 -32.51 7.10
CA ILE A 27 -34.08 -33.69 6.71
C ILE A 27 -35.45 -33.17 6.16
N TYR A 28 -35.81 -33.60 4.94
CA TYR A 28 -37.05 -33.35 4.13
C TYR A 28 -38.33 -34.05 4.71
N PRO A 29 -39.55 -34.06 4.09
CA PRO A 29 -40.20 -33.31 2.98
C PRO A 29 -41.68 -32.81 3.23
N ILE A 30 -42.18 -31.94 2.33
CA ILE A 30 -43.57 -31.72 1.82
C ILE A 30 -44.79 -31.90 2.75
N ARG A 31 -45.60 -30.82 2.93
CA ARG A 31 -47.09 -30.87 2.91
C ARG A 31 -47.71 -29.48 2.65
N THR A 32 -48.46 -29.38 1.56
CA THR A 32 -49.41 -28.30 1.23
C THR A 32 -50.70 -28.45 2.04
N TYR A 33 -51.33 -27.36 2.54
CA TYR A 33 -52.79 -27.13 2.54
C TYR A 33 -53.17 -25.79 3.23
N GLY A 34 -54.04 -24.99 2.57
CA GLY A 34 -55.11 -24.17 3.17
C GLY A 34 -54.78 -22.80 3.80
N ILE A 35 -55.12 -21.70 3.11
CA ILE A 35 -55.07 -20.31 3.61
C ILE A 35 -56.41 -19.96 4.30
N GLU A 36 -56.40 -19.72 5.61
CA GLU A 36 -57.42 -18.88 6.27
C GLU A 36 -56.92 -17.43 6.33
N LYS A 37 -57.78 -16.47 5.95
CA LYS A 37 -57.43 -15.04 5.81
C LYS A 37 -57.21 -14.39 7.19
N CYS A 38 -55.96 -14.16 7.57
CA CYS A 38 -55.61 -13.33 8.72
C CYS A 38 -55.49 -11.84 8.30
N SER A 39 -56.22 -10.92 8.95
CA SER A 39 -56.12 -9.47 8.68
C SER A 39 -55.60 -8.69 9.89
N THR A 40 -54.28 -8.50 9.97
CA THR A 40 -53.62 -7.76 11.06
C THR A 40 -53.59 -6.25 10.77
N ARG A 41 -53.95 -5.40 11.75
CA ARG A 41 -54.03 -3.94 11.58
C ARG A 41 -53.15 -3.19 12.60
N LEU A 42 -52.16 -2.44 12.12
CA LEU A 42 -51.13 -1.78 12.90
C LEU A 42 -51.42 -0.26 13.02
N ILE A 43 -51.48 0.29 14.24
CA ILE A 43 -51.92 1.68 14.49
C ILE A 43 -50.79 2.47 15.16
N ILE A 44 -50.05 3.26 14.39
CA ILE A 44 -48.80 3.86 14.89
C ILE A 44 -49.07 5.13 15.73
N ASN A 45 -50.13 5.88 15.44
CA ASN A 45 -50.62 7.00 16.27
C ASN A 45 -52.14 7.21 16.05
N GLU A 46 -52.80 8.10 16.82
CA GLU A 46 -54.26 8.35 16.71
C GLU A 46 -54.74 8.81 15.33
N LYS A 47 -53.84 9.10 14.39
CA LYS A 47 -54.14 9.55 13.03
C LYS A 47 -53.72 8.58 11.92
N GLN A 48 -52.99 7.49 12.22
CA GLN A 48 -52.38 6.62 11.20
C GLN A 48 -52.54 5.13 11.53
N SER A 49 -53.31 4.40 10.69
CA SER A 49 -53.53 2.95 10.77
C SER A 49 -53.21 2.25 9.44
N PHE A 50 -52.57 1.08 9.49
CA PHE A 50 -52.16 0.28 8.33
C PHE A 50 -52.69 -1.16 8.43
N GLU A 51 -53.31 -1.68 7.36
CA GLU A 51 -53.73 -3.09 7.26
C GLU A 51 -52.66 -3.90 6.53
N CYS A 52 -52.08 -4.91 7.17
CA CYS A 52 -50.93 -5.65 6.65
C CYS A 52 -51.22 -6.36 5.33
N SER A 53 -52.46 -6.81 5.11
CA SER A 53 -52.89 -7.47 3.86
C SER A 53 -52.93 -6.54 2.64
N GLN A 54 -52.90 -5.21 2.84
CA GLN A 54 -53.06 -4.22 1.76
C GLN A 54 -51.81 -3.39 1.47
N ILE A 55 -50.68 -3.64 2.15
CA ILE A 55 -49.44 -2.85 1.97
C ILE A 55 -48.65 -3.32 0.73
N THR A 56 -49.29 -3.44 -0.43
CA THR A 56 -48.61 -3.66 -1.72
C THR A 56 -48.45 -2.35 -2.48
N LYS A 57 -47.21 -1.84 -2.43
CA LYS A 57 -46.48 -0.96 -3.38
C LYS A 57 -47.07 0.35 -3.94
N SER A 58 -48.28 0.81 -3.69
CA SER A 58 -48.71 2.12 -4.27
C SER A 58 -49.55 3.01 -3.37
N GLN A 59 -48.95 3.61 -2.34
CA GLN A 59 -49.46 4.85 -1.74
C GLN A 59 -48.28 5.74 -1.33
N GLN A 60 -47.85 6.61 -2.25
CA GLN A 60 -46.93 7.72 -1.97
C GLN A 60 -47.57 9.00 -2.49
N ASN A 61 -48.47 9.56 -1.70
CA ASN A 61 -48.85 10.96 -1.81
C ASN A 61 -49.27 11.43 -0.42
N GLU A 62 -48.29 11.57 0.49
CA GLU A 62 -48.41 12.47 1.63
C GLU A 62 -47.02 12.81 2.18
N LYS A 63 -46.68 14.11 2.14
CA LYS A 63 -45.39 14.69 2.55
C LYS A 63 -45.37 14.90 4.07
N LYS A 64 -44.95 13.90 4.85
CA LYS A 64 -44.41 14.05 6.22
C LYS A 64 -43.39 12.93 6.47
N ASP A 65 -42.17 13.27 6.88
CA ASP A 65 -41.10 12.30 7.11
C ASP A 65 -41.48 11.21 8.13
N ASP A 66 -42.27 11.60 9.15
CA ASP A 66 -42.89 10.69 10.14
C ASP A 66 -43.76 9.59 9.48
N TYR A 67 -44.52 9.89 8.42
CA TYR A 67 -45.40 8.92 7.76
C TYR A 67 -44.60 7.86 7.00
N ILE A 68 -43.52 8.26 6.32
CA ILE A 68 -42.70 7.34 5.50
C ILE A 68 -41.90 6.39 6.38
N GLU A 69 -41.40 6.88 7.52
CA GLU A 69 -40.66 6.03 8.46
C GLU A 69 -41.59 5.06 9.19
N ASN A 70 -42.76 5.54 9.63
CA ASN A 70 -43.84 4.71 10.18
C ASN A 70 -44.33 3.67 9.15
N LEU A 71 -44.41 4.01 7.86
CA LEU A 71 -44.76 3.08 6.78
C LEU A 71 -43.68 2.02 6.54
N LYS A 72 -42.39 2.38 6.61
CA LYS A 72 -41.27 1.41 6.50
C LYS A 72 -41.23 0.48 7.71
N PHE A 73 -41.49 1.00 8.90
CA PHE A 73 -41.59 0.21 10.13
C PHE A 73 -42.79 -0.74 10.08
N ALA A 74 -43.97 -0.25 9.69
CA ALA A 74 -45.17 -1.06 9.47
C ALA A 74 -44.92 -2.19 8.45
N ARG A 75 -44.24 -1.90 7.33
CA ARG A 75 -43.87 -2.94 6.34
C ARG A 75 -42.96 -4.02 6.91
N LYS A 76 -41.98 -3.67 7.75
CA LYS A 76 -41.10 -4.65 8.38
C LYS A 76 -41.84 -5.53 9.39
N ILE A 77 -42.75 -4.97 10.19
CA ILE A 77 -43.57 -5.77 11.11
C ILE A 77 -44.57 -6.63 10.34
N CYS A 78 -45.24 -6.09 9.31
CA CYS A 78 -46.14 -6.88 8.48
C CYS A 78 -45.41 -8.00 7.73
N ALA A 79 -44.17 -7.79 7.27
CA ALA A 79 -43.33 -8.83 6.65
C ALA A 79 -42.92 -9.94 7.63
N LEU A 80 -42.73 -9.62 8.92
CA LEU A 80 -42.50 -10.62 9.97
C LEU A 80 -43.77 -11.43 10.30
N LEU A 81 -44.94 -10.95 9.90
CA LEU A 81 -46.25 -11.56 10.11
C LEU A 81 -46.83 -12.17 8.83
N GLU A 82 -46.07 -12.18 7.73
CA GLU A 82 -46.52 -12.63 6.39
C GLU A 82 -46.92 -14.12 6.36
N ASP A 83 -46.42 -14.95 7.27
CA ASP A 83 -46.71 -16.40 7.33
C ASP A 83 -47.97 -16.77 8.12
N CYS A 84 -48.81 -15.80 8.52
CA CYS A 84 -50.00 -16.02 9.37
C CYS A 84 -49.74 -16.92 10.61
N PRO A 85 -48.74 -16.63 11.46
CA PRO A 85 -48.54 -17.36 12.71
C PRO A 85 -49.77 -17.21 13.61
N SER A 86 -50.08 -18.24 14.41
CA SER A 86 -51.22 -18.20 15.34
C SER A 86 -51.14 -16.97 16.27
N ILE A 87 -52.27 -16.49 16.79
CA ILE A 87 -52.30 -15.34 17.73
C ILE A 87 -51.30 -15.53 18.87
N TYR A 88 -51.13 -16.77 19.33
CA TYR A 88 -50.19 -17.15 20.38
C TYR A 88 -48.72 -17.05 19.95
N GLU A 89 -48.37 -17.48 18.73
CA GLU A 89 -47.02 -17.35 18.18
C GLU A 89 -46.66 -15.90 17.90
N THR A 90 -47.61 -15.11 17.38
CA THR A 90 -47.43 -13.67 17.17
C THR A 90 -47.11 -12.95 18.48
N GLN A 91 -47.84 -13.28 19.56
CA GLN A 91 -47.56 -12.74 20.88
C GLN A 91 -46.18 -13.16 21.42
N ASN A 92 -45.74 -14.39 21.15
CA ASN A 92 -44.42 -14.88 21.59
C ASN A 92 -43.27 -14.26 20.80
N ILE A 93 -43.42 -14.07 19.48
CA ILE A 93 -42.43 -13.38 18.65
C ILE A 93 -42.28 -11.93 19.10
N LEU A 94 -43.40 -11.22 19.31
CA LEU A 94 -43.36 -9.83 19.79
C LEU A 94 -42.79 -9.72 21.21
N LYS A 95 -43.16 -10.63 22.13
CA LYS A 95 -42.56 -10.70 23.47
C LYS A 95 -41.06 -11.00 23.41
N ALA A 96 -40.62 -11.90 22.53
CA ALA A 96 -39.21 -12.22 22.35
C ALA A 96 -38.41 -11.02 21.80
N LEU A 97 -38.97 -10.27 20.86
CA LEU A 97 -38.36 -9.07 20.30
C LEU A 97 -38.31 -7.89 21.29
N ILE A 98 -39.31 -7.78 22.17
CA ILE A 98 -39.28 -6.85 23.31
C ILE A 98 -38.19 -7.27 24.30
N LYS A 99 -38.12 -8.56 24.61
CA LYS A 99 -37.14 -9.11 25.57
C LYS A 99 -35.69 -9.10 25.05
N SER A 100 -35.51 -9.14 23.73
CA SER A 100 -34.21 -8.99 23.07
C SER A 100 -33.78 -7.53 22.90
N GLY A 101 -34.63 -6.56 23.31
CA GLY A 101 -34.38 -5.13 23.12
C GLY A 101 -34.41 -4.66 21.66
N ALA A 102 -34.83 -5.53 20.73
CA ALA A 102 -34.92 -5.18 19.30
C ALA A 102 -36.05 -4.17 19.05
N ILE A 103 -37.03 -4.13 19.94
CA ILE A 103 -38.11 -3.13 19.97
C ILE A 103 -38.44 -2.80 21.42
N SER A 104 -38.63 -1.51 21.74
CA SER A 104 -39.07 -1.03 23.05
C SER A 104 -40.40 -0.29 22.93
N ASP A 105 -41.32 -0.65 23.82
CA ASP A 105 -42.63 -0.02 24.08
C ASP A 105 -43.73 -0.17 23.01
N PHE A 106 -44.55 -1.21 23.20
CA PHE A 106 -45.80 -1.42 22.48
C PHE A 106 -46.90 -1.89 23.44
N LYS A 107 -48.12 -1.38 23.27
CA LYS A 107 -49.32 -1.90 23.94
C LYS A 107 -50.12 -2.73 22.94
N ILE A 108 -50.32 -4.00 23.24
CA ILE A 108 -51.13 -4.91 22.43
C ILE A 108 -52.56 -4.89 22.99
N LEU A 109 -53.52 -4.46 22.17
CA LEU A 109 -54.95 -4.61 22.45
C LEU A 109 -55.47 -5.73 21.55
N THR A 110 -56.03 -6.77 22.17
CA THR A 110 -56.66 -7.90 21.47
C THR A 110 -58.17 -7.77 21.59
N ASP A 111 -58.83 -7.58 20.46
CA ASP A 111 -60.28 -7.84 20.29
C ASP A 111 -60.44 -9.05 19.38
N GLU A 112 -61.57 -9.75 19.46
CA GLU A 112 -61.76 -11.17 19.09
C GLU A 112 -61.23 -11.65 17.71
N ASP A 113 -60.85 -10.76 16.78
CA ASP A 113 -60.14 -11.11 15.54
C ASP A 113 -59.04 -10.12 15.09
N LYS A 114 -58.56 -9.19 15.95
CA LYS A 114 -57.63 -8.11 15.55
C LYS A 114 -56.55 -7.79 16.60
N ILE A 115 -55.29 -7.76 16.16
CA ILE A 115 -54.13 -7.33 16.95
C ILE A 115 -53.82 -5.86 16.62
N GLN A 116 -53.95 -4.96 17.60
CA GLN A 116 -53.55 -3.54 17.48
C GLN A 116 -52.23 -3.25 18.25
N ILE A 117 -51.32 -2.52 17.61
CA ILE A 117 -49.97 -2.19 18.13
C ILE A 117 -49.78 -0.67 18.07
N LYS A 118 -49.63 0.01 19.23
CA LYS A 118 -49.47 1.48 19.37
C LYS A 118 -48.04 1.85 19.80
N LEU A 119 -47.39 2.82 19.11
CA LEU A 119 -46.03 3.33 19.38
C LEU A 119 -46.06 4.62 20.21
N GLU A 120 -45.14 4.75 21.18
CA GLU A 120 -44.94 6.01 21.93
C GLU A 120 -43.88 6.92 21.27
N LYS A 121 -44.04 8.25 21.41
CA LYS A 121 -43.27 9.30 20.70
C LYS A 121 -41.75 9.20 20.95
N ARG A 122 -40.94 9.20 19.88
CA ARG A 122 -39.46 9.29 19.93
C ARG A 122 -38.97 10.61 19.31
N LYS A 123 -37.83 11.13 19.76
CA LYS A 123 -37.18 12.35 19.21
C LYS A 123 -35.86 11.98 18.53
N PHE A 124 -35.62 12.47 17.32
CA PHE A 124 -34.37 12.27 16.56
C PHE A 124 -33.36 13.39 16.85
N ILE A 125 -32.08 13.05 16.98
CA ILE A 125 -31.01 14.00 17.28
C ILE A 125 -30.04 14.08 16.10
N LYS A 126 -30.08 15.19 15.37
CA LYS A 126 -29.33 15.43 14.12
C LYS A 126 -27.97 16.10 14.35
N LYS A 127 -27.76 16.72 15.51
CA LYS A 127 -26.49 17.38 15.89
C LYS A 127 -26.36 17.45 17.40
N VAL A 128 -25.13 17.38 17.89
CA VAL A 128 -24.82 17.53 19.31
C VAL A 128 -23.86 18.69 19.51
N MET A 129 -24.26 19.68 20.30
CA MET A 129 -23.44 20.83 20.67
C MET A 129 -23.04 20.70 22.14
N VAL A 130 -21.74 20.58 22.40
CA VAL A 130 -21.22 20.36 23.75
C VAL A 130 -20.57 21.64 24.27
N LYS A 131 -21.12 22.21 25.34
CA LYS A 131 -20.50 23.29 26.12
C LYS A 131 -19.82 22.64 27.32
N ASN A 132 -18.48 22.67 27.34
CA ASN A 132 -17.68 21.97 28.33
C ASN A 132 -17.03 22.96 29.32
N GLU A 133 -17.28 22.79 30.62
CA GLU A 133 -16.69 23.61 31.69
C GLU A 133 -15.55 22.89 32.45
N ILE A 134 -15.05 21.78 31.89
CA ILE A 134 -13.97 20.96 32.46
C ILE A 134 -12.60 21.56 32.06
N ARG A 135 -11.66 21.59 33.01
CA ARG A 135 -10.38 22.34 32.88
C ARG A 135 -9.31 21.68 31.97
N ASP A 136 -9.38 20.37 31.70
CA ASP A 136 -8.34 19.66 30.92
C ASP A 136 -8.65 19.62 29.41
N LYS A 137 -7.93 20.43 28.62
CA LYS A 137 -8.16 20.61 27.17
C LYS A 137 -7.97 19.34 26.34
N LYS A 138 -7.13 18.38 26.76
CA LYS A 138 -6.87 17.14 26.01
C LYS A 138 -8.03 16.18 26.17
N LEU A 139 -8.47 15.98 27.42
CA LEU A 139 -9.61 15.13 27.76
C LEU A 139 -10.92 15.64 27.14
N VAL A 140 -11.13 16.97 27.15
CA VAL A 140 -12.31 17.63 26.55
C VAL A 140 -12.48 17.27 25.07
N ARG A 141 -11.38 17.15 24.30
CA ARG A 141 -11.45 16.79 22.88
C ARG A 141 -11.91 15.35 22.66
N GLU A 142 -11.41 14.42 23.47
CA GLU A 142 -11.75 13.00 23.38
C GLU A 142 -13.21 12.75 23.77
N ILE A 143 -13.68 13.37 24.86
CA ILE A 143 -15.07 13.28 25.32
C ILE A 143 -16.04 13.87 24.29
N ASN A 144 -15.71 15.02 23.72
CA ASN A 144 -16.56 15.67 22.72
C ASN A 144 -16.72 14.79 21.46
N ALA A 145 -15.66 14.09 21.05
CA ALA A 145 -15.73 13.15 19.93
C ALA A 145 -16.63 11.95 20.25
N GLU A 146 -16.55 11.41 21.47
CA GLU A 146 -17.33 10.24 21.87
C GLU A 146 -18.81 10.56 22.13
N LEU A 147 -19.13 11.70 22.74
CA LEU A 147 -20.51 12.19 22.89
C LEU A 147 -21.17 12.38 21.53
N LYS A 148 -20.46 12.96 20.56
CA LYS A 148 -20.96 13.11 19.18
C LYS A 148 -21.25 11.75 18.54
N ARG A 149 -20.34 10.77 18.64
CA ARG A 149 -20.56 9.41 18.11
C ARG A 149 -21.77 8.68 18.72
N ASN A 150 -22.04 8.93 20.01
CA ASN A 150 -23.12 8.24 20.72
C ASN A 150 -24.49 8.89 20.54
N PHE A 151 -24.57 10.19 20.31
CA PHE A 151 -25.84 10.93 20.25
C PHE A 151 -26.21 11.47 18.87
N GLU A 152 -25.26 11.78 17.98
CA GLU A 152 -25.59 12.27 16.64
C GLU A 152 -26.17 11.16 15.75
N ASN A 153 -27.24 11.51 15.02
CA ASN A 153 -27.97 10.66 14.07
C ASN A 153 -28.60 9.41 14.69
N ARG A 154 -29.18 9.54 15.90
CA ARG A 154 -29.91 8.46 16.59
C ARG A 154 -31.26 8.92 17.14
N PHE A 155 -32.20 7.98 17.25
CA PHE A 155 -33.52 8.17 17.88
C PHE A 155 -33.47 7.87 19.38
N PHE A 156 -34.09 8.71 20.21
CA PHE A 156 -34.15 8.54 21.67
C PHE A 156 -35.58 8.66 22.21
N GLN A 157 -35.90 7.86 23.23
CA GLN A 157 -37.20 7.85 23.90
C GLN A 157 -37.26 8.91 25.01
N GLU A 158 -36.32 8.90 25.96
CA GLU A 158 -36.01 9.93 26.97
C GLU A 158 -34.74 9.50 27.76
N ASN A 159 -34.22 10.30 28.71
CA ASN A 159 -32.96 10.07 29.49
C ASN A 159 -31.59 10.36 28.82
N LEU A 160 -31.53 11.31 27.89
CA LEU A 160 -30.27 11.77 27.29
C LEU A 160 -29.25 12.29 28.33
N SER A 161 -29.74 12.95 29.39
CA SER A 161 -28.91 13.42 30.49
C SER A 161 -28.15 12.28 31.16
N GLU A 162 -28.80 11.14 31.39
CA GLU A 162 -28.17 10.03 32.10
C GLU A 162 -27.16 9.29 31.23
N ILE A 163 -27.48 9.04 29.94
CA ILE A 163 -26.54 8.44 28.98
C ILE A 163 -25.29 9.33 28.83
N CYS A 164 -25.48 10.65 28.85
CA CYS A 164 -24.38 11.61 28.76
C CYS A 164 -23.50 11.54 30.02
N LYS A 165 -24.13 11.48 31.21
CA LYS A 165 -23.40 11.26 32.47
C LYS A 165 -22.62 9.96 32.46
N ASP A 166 -23.16 8.87 31.92
CA ASP A 166 -22.47 7.58 31.85
C ASP A 166 -21.23 7.62 30.94
N ILE A 167 -21.31 8.33 29.81
CA ILE A 167 -20.16 8.56 28.95
C ILE A 167 -19.10 9.39 29.69
N LEU A 168 -19.51 10.45 30.41
CA LEU A 168 -18.58 11.26 31.21
C LEU A 168 -17.92 10.43 32.32
N ARG A 169 -18.68 9.55 32.99
CA ARG A 169 -18.16 8.59 34.00
C ARG A 169 -17.10 7.68 33.39
N LYS A 170 -17.31 7.15 32.17
CA LYS A 170 -16.34 6.29 31.46
C LYS A 170 -14.99 6.97 31.20
N TYR A 171 -14.99 8.29 31.04
CA TYR A 171 -13.79 9.11 30.87
C TYR A 171 -13.24 9.67 32.20
N GLY A 172 -13.72 9.19 33.35
CA GLY A 172 -13.16 9.53 34.65
C GLY A 172 -13.65 10.85 35.25
N ILE A 173 -14.82 11.34 34.85
CA ILE A 173 -15.41 12.56 35.42
C ILE A 173 -16.30 12.21 36.61
N LYS A 174 -15.98 12.73 37.80
CA LYS A 174 -16.80 12.62 39.00
C LYS A 174 -17.88 13.70 39.08
N ASN A 175 -19.00 13.34 39.71
CA ASN A 175 -20.22 14.15 39.82
C ASN A 175 -20.62 14.82 38.48
N PRO A 176 -20.71 14.07 37.37
CA PRO A 176 -20.98 14.67 36.08
C PRO A 176 -22.38 15.27 36.08
N THR A 177 -22.45 16.58 35.80
CA THR A 177 -23.70 17.23 35.43
C THR A 177 -23.75 17.31 33.92
N CYS A 178 -24.82 16.80 33.33
CA CYS A 178 -25.08 16.91 31.90
C CYS A 178 -26.49 17.46 31.70
N GLU A 179 -26.59 18.78 31.53
CA GLU A 179 -27.85 19.43 31.16
C GLU A 179 -28.09 19.20 29.67
N THR A 180 -29.28 18.72 29.33
CA THR A 180 -29.65 18.38 27.96
C THR A 180 -30.84 19.20 27.52
N GLU A 181 -30.67 20.03 26.50
CA GLU A 181 -31.76 20.79 25.89
C GLU A 181 -31.88 20.38 24.41
N ILE A 182 -33.07 19.98 23.98
CA ILE A 182 -33.33 19.67 22.56
C ILE A 182 -34.12 20.82 21.95
N LYS A 183 -33.53 21.49 20.97
CA LYS A 183 -34.20 22.50 20.13
C LYS A 183 -33.95 22.16 18.67
N ASN A 184 -35.01 22.07 17.86
CA ASN A 184 -34.93 21.80 16.43
C ASN A 184 -33.98 20.63 16.07
N GLU A 185 -34.13 19.49 16.75
CA GLU A 185 -33.32 18.27 16.55
C GLU A 185 -31.82 18.42 16.88
N ILE A 186 -31.42 19.53 17.53
CA ILE A 186 -30.08 19.74 18.06
C ILE A 186 -30.10 19.49 19.57
N LEU A 187 -29.25 18.59 20.02
CA LEU A 187 -29.01 18.31 21.44
C LEU A 187 -27.89 19.22 21.95
N TYR A 188 -28.25 20.19 22.79
CA TYR A 188 -27.30 20.98 23.55
C TYR A 188 -26.96 20.25 24.83
N LEU A 189 -25.71 19.83 24.96
CA LEU A 189 -25.14 19.22 26.15
C LEU A 189 -24.28 20.26 26.87
N LYS A 190 -24.65 20.63 28.09
CA LYS A 190 -23.75 21.39 28.96
C LYS A 190 -23.19 20.43 30.00
N ILE A 191 -21.89 20.16 29.88
CA ILE A 191 -21.21 19.18 30.71
C ILE A 191 -20.30 19.88 31.71
N LYS A 192 -20.45 19.50 32.98
CA LYS A 192 -19.53 19.84 34.05
C LYS A 192 -19.20 18.60 34.85
N GLY A 193 -18.08 18.66 35.55
CA GLY A 193 -17.68 17.64 36.51
C GLY A 193 -16.22 17.81 36.87
N GLU A 194 -15.81 17.09 37.89
CA GLU A 194 -14.46 17.16 38.42
C GLU A 194 -13.61 16.05 37.79
N ILE A 195 -12.36 16.37 37.45
CA ILE A 195 -11.40 15.39 36.99
C ILE A 195 -10.61 14.94 38.20
N GLU A 196 -10.55 13.64 38.41
CA GLU A 196 -9.54 13.05 39.27
C GLU A 196 -8.37 12.57 38.43
N LYS A 197 -7.20 13.10 38.76
CA LYS A 197 -5.93 12.64 38.22
C LYS A 197 -5.35 11.62 39.17
N ILE A 198 -4.63 10.65 38.60
CA ILE A 198 -3.88 9.70 39.38
C ILE A 198 -2.73 10.46 40.03
N ASN A 199 -2.82 10.65 41.35
CA ASN A 199 -1.82 11.41 42.11
C ASN A 199 -0.65 10.52 42.51
N GLU A 200 -0.93 9.24 42.76
CA GLU A 200 0.03 8.27 43.27
C GLU A 200 -0.32 6.88 42.73
N VAL A 201 0.69 6.09 42.37
CA VAL A 201 0.54 4.69 41.96
C VAL A 201 1.19 3.83 43.04
N ILE A 202 0.42 2.97 43.69
CA ILE A 202 0.91 2.01 44.68
C ILE A 202 1.14 0.68 43.97
N LEU A 203 2.38 0.22 43.94
CA LEU A 203 2.75 -1.07 43.36
C LEU A 203 2.82 -2.13 44.46
N ASN A 204 1.92 -3.10 44.41
CA ASN A 204 1.96 -4.27 45.27
C ASN A 204 2.52 -5.46 44.48
N ILE A 205 3.85 -5.52 44.41
CA ILE A 205 4.62 -6.51 43.65
C ILE A 205 5.63 -7.13 44.61
N GLN A 206 5.61 -8.46 44.75
CA GLN A 206 6.50 -9.19 45.66
C GLN A 206 7.93 -9.33 45.11
N ASP A 207 8.09 -9.31 43.78
CA ASP A 207 9.36 -9.46 43.09
C ASP A 207 10.02 -8.08 42.84
N GLU A 208 11.16 -7.82 43.50
CA GLU A 208 11.88 -6.54 43.41
C GLU A 208 12.32 -6.18 41.98
N LYS A 209 12.64 -7.18 41.16
CA LYS A 209 13.14 -6.95 39.79
C LYS A 209 12.00 -6.53 38.85
N ILE A 210 10.83 -7.14 39.02
CA ILE A 210 9.63 -6.73 38.29
C ILE A 210 9.18 -5.35 38.77
N LYS A 211 9.31 -5.08 40.06
CA LYS A 211 8.95 -3.82 40.67
C LYS A 211 9.71 -2.65 40.04
N GLU A 212 11.04 -2.75 39.89
CA GLU A 212 11.87 -1.70 39.28
C GLU A 212 11.47 -1.39 37.82
N GLU A 213 11.21 -2.41 36.99
CA GLU A 213 10.78 -2.18 35.59
C GLU A 213 9.39 -1.56 35.50
N ILE A 214 8.51 -1.88 36.45
CA ILE A 214 7.12 -1.41 36.46
C ILE A 214 7.00 -0.04 37.14
N GLU A 215 7.89 0.32 38.04
CA GLU A 215 8.01 1.68 38.60
C GLU A 215 8.21 2.71 37.49
N LYS A 216 9.08 2.42 36.52
CA LYS A 216 9.29 3.29 35.35
C LYS A 216 8.03 3.44 34.49
N PHE A 217 7.23 2.38 34.37
CA PHE A 217 5.94 2.43 33.66
C PHE A 217 4.86 3.16 34.49
N ALA A 218 4.92 3.06 35.81
CA ALA A 218 4.01 3.73 36.73
C ALA A 218 4.24 5.25 36.74
N GLU A 219 5.48 5.72 36.60
CA GLU A 219 5.80 7.14 36.44
C GLU A 219 5.09 7.78 35.24
N ASP A 220 4.97 7.06 34.12
CA ASP A 220 4.25 7.52 32.92
C ASP A 220 2.72 7.65 33.14
N ILE A 221 2.18 7.00 34.17
CA ILE A 221 0.74 7.00 34.50
C ILE A 221 0.38 8.13 35.47
N ILE A 222 1.34 8.59 36.29
CA ILE A 222 1.10 9.67 37.26
C ILE A 222 0.72 10.96 36.52
N GLY A 223 -0.41 11.56 36.90
CA GLY A 223 -0.97 12.75 36.26
C GLY A 223 -1.91 12.47 35.08
N GLU A 224 -2.06 11.22 34.64
CA GLU A 224 -3.14 10.83 33.72
C GLU A 224 -4.52 10.84 34.41
N VAL A 225 -5.58 10.91 33.60
CA VAL A 225 -6.98 10.89 34.07
C VAL A 225 -7.37 9.47 34.44
N ALA A 226 -7.87 9.28 35.66
CA ALA A 226 -8.31 7.99 36.18
C ALA A 226 -9.63 7.56 35.51
N SER A 227 -9.54 6.96 34.31
CA SER A 227 -10.68 6.46 33.55
C SER A 227 -10.56 4.95 33.28
N GLU A 228 -11.69 4.24 33.24
CA GLU A 228 -11.74 2.79 32.98
C GLU A 228 -11.07 2.43 31.63
N TYR A 229 -11.23 3.29 30.62
CA TYR A 229 -10.59 3.13 29.33
C TYR A 229 -9.05 3.20 29.42
N LYS A 230 -8.52 4.20 30.12
CA LYS A 230 -7.07 4.36 30.32
C LYS A 230 -6.48 3.25 31.16
N ILE A 231 -7.22 2.79 32.16
CA ILE A 231 -6.83 1.63 32.99
C ILE A 231 -6.72 0.36 32.14
N ASN A 232 -7.67 0.11 31.24
CA ASN A 232 -7.61 -1.04 30.31
C ASN A 232 -6.45 -0.94 29.30
N GLU A 233 -6.14 0.27 28.81
CA GLU A 233 -4.99 0.50 27.94
C GLU A 233 -3.66 0.24 28.68
N ALA A 234 -3.56 0.73 29.92
CA ALA A 234 -2.41 0.50 30.78
C ALA A 234 -2.24 -1.00 31.09
N GLU A 235 -3.32 -1.72 31.40
CA GLU A 235 -3.30 -3.17 31.61
C GLU A 235 -2.73 -3.92 30.41
N LYS A 236 -3.13 -3.54 29.18
CA LYS A 236 -2.62 -4.15 27.95
C LYS A 236 -1.13 -3.92 27.76
N LYS A 237 -0.64 -2.70 28.00
CA LYS A 237 0.80 -2.37 27.91
C LYS A 237 1.60 -3.13 28.98
N LEU A 238 1.07 -3.21 30.19
CA LEU A 238 1.66 -3.95 31.29
C LEU A 238 1.78 -5.45 30.97
N LYS A 239 0.74 -6.07 30.38
CA LYS A 239 0.79 -7.47 29.90
C LYS A 239 1.91 -7.70 28.89
N LEU A 240 2.06 -6.82 27.91
CA LEU A 240 3.13 -6.94 26.91
C LEU A 240 4.52 -6.85 27.57
N LYS A 241 4.70 -5.93 28.52
CA LYS A 241 5.96 -5.79 29.25
C LYS A 241 6.27 -7.02 30.11
N LEU A 242 5.28 -7.55 30.81
CA LEU A 242 5.40 -8.79 31.58
C LEU A 242 5.71 -9.99 30.67
N ASN A 243 5.15 -10.03 29.46
CA ASN A 243 5.50 -11.06 28.48
C ASN A 243 6.98 -10.96 28.05
N GLU A 244 7.52 -9.76 27.83
CA GLU A 244 8.96 -9.59 27.54
C GLU A 244 9.86 -10.16 28.63
N LEU A 245 9.40 -10.10 29.88
CA LEU A 245 10.07 -10.64 31.06
C LEU A 245 9.81 -12.15 31.27
N GLY A 246 8.96 -12.77 30.45
CA GLY A 246 8.60 -14.19 30.51
C GLY A 246 7.35 -14.50 31.35
N PHE A 247 6.64 -13.52 31.90
CA PHE A 247 5.46 -13.75 32.74
C PHE A 247 4.15 -13.78 31.94
N PHE A 248 3.98 -14.81 31.10
CA PHE A 248 2.85 -14.89 30.15
C PHE A 248 1.46 -15.06 30.77
N LYS A 249 1.39 -15.64 31.97
CA LYS A 249 0.15 -15.91 32.70
C LYS A 249 0.02 -15.04 33.95
N ALA A 250 0.71 -13.89 33.99
CA ALA A 250 0.64 -12.97 35.11
C ALA A 250 -0.80 -12.49 35.34
N GLN A 251 -1.26 -12.56 36.59
CA GLN A 251 -2.53 -11.98 36.99
C GLN A 251 -2.29 -10.53 37.39
N ILE A 252 -2.97 -9.62 36.70
CA ILE A 252 -2.89 -8.19 36.95
C ILE A 252 -4.24 -7.76 37.49
N LYS A 253 -4.23 -7.12 38.66
CA LYS A 253 -5.41 -6.48 39.24
C LYS A 253 -5.09 -5.00 39.45
N ILE A 254 -5.79 -4.14 38.73
CA ILE A 254 -5.69 -2.69 38.87
C ILE A 254 -6.92 -2.20 39.60
N THR A 255 -6.73 -1.56 40.75
CA THR A 255 -7.80 -0.99 41.58
C THR A 255 -7.53 0.49 41.77
N TYR A 256 -8.54 1.35 41.59
CA TYR A 256 -8.42 2.79 41.86
C TYR A 256 -9.21 3.13 43.13
N ASN A 257 -8.55 3.74 44.12
CA ASN A 257 -9.12 4.02 45.44
C ASN A 257 -9.58 5.49 45.57
N ASN A 258 -10.43 5.77 46.55
CA ASN A 258 -11.06 7.08 46.81
C ASN A 258 -10.06 8.20 47.15
N ASP A 259 -8.81 7.87 47.51
CA ASP A 259 -7.72 8.83 47.77
C ASP A 259 -6.93 9.24 46.50
N ASN A 260 -7.49 9.01 45.30
CA ASN A 260 -6.85 9.23 44.00
C ASN A 260 -5.57 8.41 43.76
N LYS A 261 -5.52 7.20 44.35
CA LYS A 261 -4.40 6.27 44.23
C LYS A 261 -4.75 5.09 43.33
N LEU A 262 -3.85 4.76 42.41
CA LEU A 262 -3.97 3.56 41.57
C LEU A 262 -3.14 2.43 42.19
N GLU A 263 -3.81 1.42 42.73
CA GLU A 263 -3.18 0.21 43.24
C GLU A 263 -3.05 -0.83 42.11
N ILE A 264 -1.82 -1.09 41.69
CA ILE A 264 -1.53 -2.17 40.73
C ILE A 264 -0.97 -3.34 41.52
N SER A 265 -1.74 -4.42 41.60
CA SER A 265 -1.31 -5.70 42.17
C SER A 265 -0.98 -6.65 41.04
N ILE A 266 0.26 -7.14 41.02
CA ILE A 266 0.72 -8.09 40.00
C ILE A 266 1.13 -9.37 40.72
N SER A 267 0.47 -10.45 40.35
CA SER A 267 0.91 -11.81 40.69
C SER A 267 1.59 -12.37 39.45
N PRO A 268 2.93 -12.29 39.35
CA PRO A 268 3.67 -12.61 38.13
C PRO A 268 3.50 -14.07 37.69
N GLY A 269 3.23 -14.97 38.64
CA GLY A 269 3.18 -16.40 38.38
C GLY A 269 4.59 -16.95 38.08
N LYS A 270 4.66 -18.06 37.35
CA LYS A 270 5.94 -18.69 36.96
C LYS A 270 6.52 -18.03 35.70
N ILE A 271 7.84 -18.02 35.60
CA ILE A 271 8.55 -17.53 34.40
C ILE A 271 8.39 -18.55 33.28
N HIS A 272 7.94 -18.12 32.10
CA HIS A 272 7.78 -18.97 30.93
C HIS A 272 8.98 -18.82 29.99
N VAL A 273 9.61 -19.95 29.64
CA VAL A 273 10.74 -20.00 28.71
C VAL A 273 10.33 -20.74 27.44
N ILE A 274 10.38 -20.05 26.30
CA ILE A 274 10.01 -20.64 25.00
C ILE A 274 11.24 -21.27 24.34
N PHE A 275 11.15 -22.56 24.04
CA PHE A 275 12.02 -23.26 23.09
C PHE A 275 11.25 -23.51 21.81
N LEU A 276 11.70 -22.91 20.70
CA LEU A 276 11.13 -23.13 19.38
C LEU A 276 12.15 -23.90 18.54
N TRP A 277 11.79 -25.12 18.16
CA TRP A 277 12.57 -25.95 17.25
C TRP A 277 11.78 -26.18 15.97
N ILE A 278 12.37 -25.76 14.85
CA ILE A 278 11.80 -25.99 13.51
C ILE A 278 12.74 -26.93 12.77
N GLU A 279 12.22 -28.05 12.28
CA GLU A 279 13.01 -29.06 11.58
C GLU A 279 13.81 -28.42 10.41
N LYS A 280 15.14 -28.56 10.41
CA LYS A 280 16.04 -28.06 9.34
C LYS A 280 15.99 -26.54 9.09
N ALA A 281 15.62 -25.72 10.07
CA ALA A 281 15.52 -24.26 9.96
C ALA A 281 16.73 -23.61 9.26
N GLU A 282 17.96 -23.92 9.68
CA GLU A 282 19.20 -23.35 9.11
C GLU A 282 19.40 -23.69 7.63
N LYS A 283 19.08 -24.93 7.20
CA LYS A 283 19.23 -25.35 5.80
C LYS A 283 18.23 -24.64 4.88
N ILE A 284 17.07 -24.29 5.43
CA ILE A 284 15.98 -23.64 4.71
C ILE A 284 16.09 -22.11 4.80
N GLY A 285 16.86 -21.59 5.76
CA GLY A 285 17.11 -20.15 5.96
C GLY A 285 16.04 -19.46 6.81
N ILE A 286 15.38 -20.18 7.73
CA ILE A 286 14.35 -19.64 8.61
C ILE A 286 15.01 -19.06 9.87
N ASP A 287 14.74 -17.80 10.19
CA ASP A 287 15.17 -17.18 11.45
C ASP A 287 14.16 -17.50 12.57
N THR A 288 14.51 -18.49 13.40
CA THR A 288 13.70 -18.89 14.55
C THR A 288 13.63 -17.82 15.64
N ALA A 289 14.64 -16.94 15.74
CA ALA A 289 14.67 -15.89 16.75
C ALA A 289 13.66 -14.78 16.44
N GLU A 290 13.47 -14.46 15.15
CA GLU A 290 12.45 -13.48 14.73
C GLU A 290 11.04 -13.96 15.07
N ILE A 291 10.73 -15.24 14.79
CA ILE A 291 9.42 -15.83 15.11
C ILE A 291 9.19 -15.85 16.62
N LYS A 292 10.22 -16.20 17.41
CA LYS A 292 10.16 -16.16 18.88
C LYS A 292 9.86 -14.76 19.41
N LYS A 293 10.45 -13.72 18.81
CA LYS A 293 10.17 -12.32 19.18
C LYS A 293 8.71 -11.93 18.92
N LYS A 294 8.12 -12.38 17.80
CA LYS A 294 6.70 -12.12 17.47
C LYS A 294 5.74 -12.81 18.44
N ILE A 295 6.09 -13.99 18.97
CA ILE A 295 5.26 -14.71 19.96
C ILE A 295 5.09 -13.87 21.24
N VAL A 296 6.17 -13.25 21.72
CA VAL A 296 6.18 -12.45 22.96
C VAL A 296 5.32 -11.18 22.85
N GLN A 297 5.04 -10.72 21.63
CA GLN A 297 4.22 -9.54 21.35
C GLN A 297 2.71 -9.82 21.34
N ILE A 298 2.29 -11.07 21.53
CA ILE A 298 0.87 -11.43 21.63
C ILE A 298 0.39 -11.04 23.05
N PRO A 299 -0.64 -10.19 23.21
CA PRO A 299 -1.10 -9.77 24.53
C PRO A 299 -1.59 -10.92 25.42
N ASN A 300 -2.26 -11.90 24.82
CA ASN A 300 -2.75 -13.12 25.47
C ASN A 300 -2.15 -14.34 24.76
N ILE A 301 -1.00 -14.80 25.25
CA ILE A 301 -0.30 -15.96 24.72
C ILE A 301 -1.09 -17.22 25.10
N SER A 302 -1.52 -17.98 24.10
CA SER A 302 -2.15 -19.29 24.25
C SER A 302 -1.60 -20.23 23.19
N GLU A 303 -1.76 -21.54 23.38
CA GLU A 303 -1.38 -22.56 22.39
C GLU A 303 -1.93 -22.23 20.99
N VAL A 304 -3.20 -21.84 20.90
CA VAL A 304 -3.87 -21.51 19.64
C VAL A 304 -3.25 -20.27 19.00
N SER A 305 -3.01 -19.21 19.80
CA SER A 305 -2.39 -17.97 19.33
C SER A 305 -1.01 -18.22 18.73
N VAL A 306 -0.21 -19.04 19.42
CA VAL A 306 1.16 -19.37 19.03
C VAL A 306 1.19 -20.24 17.78
N LYS A 307 0.36 -21.27 17.71
CA LYS A 307 0.25 -22.14 16.51
C LYS A 307 -0.12 -21.34 15.27
N ASN A 308 -1.14 -20.47 15.36
CA ASN A 308 -1.58 -19.65 14.23
C ASN A 308 -0.48 -18.72 13.72
N LEU A 309 0.24 -18.04 14.63
CA LEU A 309 1.36 -17.17 14.26
C LEU A 309 2.46 -17.95 13.50
N ILE A 310 2.85 -19.12 14.00
CA ILE A 310 3.89 -19.95 13.37
C ILE A 310 3.43 -20.43 11.98
N TYR A 311 2.16 -20.87 11.86
CA TYR A 311 1.60 -21.27 10.57
C TYR A 311 1.63 -20.12 9.55
N ASP A 312 1.21 -18.93 9.94
CA ASP A 312 1.15 -17.77 9.03
C ASP A 312 2.53 -17.32 8.56
N GLU A 313 3.53 -17.29 9.45
CA GLU A 313 4.90 -16.90 9.10
C GLU A 313 5.55 -17.93 8.16
N LEU A 314 5.44 -19.22 8.45
CA LEU A 314 6.00 -20.27 7.59
C LEU A 314 5.29 -20.35 6.23
N LYS A 315 3.99 -20.08 6.18
CA LYS A 315 3.22 -20.03 4.93
C LYS A 315 3.63 -18.87 4.03
N LYS A 316 3.99 -17.70 4.58
CA LYS A 316 4.51 -16.57 3.78
C LYS A 316 5.78 -16.94 3.03
N GLU A 317 6.63 -17.75 3.66
CA GLU A 317 7.86 -18.29 3.06
C GLU A 317 7.63 -19.49 2.12
N GLY A 318 6.36 -19.89 1.90
CA GLY A 318 6.00 -21.02 1.05
C GLY A 318 6.33 -22.38 1.67
N ILE A 319 6.53 -22.45 2.98
CA ILE A 319 6.88 -23.66 3.73
C ILE A 319 5.62 -24.26 4.34
N THR A 320 5.35 -25.53 4.02
CA THR A 320 4.18 -26.24 4.54
C THR A 320 4.52 -26.97 5.84
N VAL A 321 3.71 -26.73 6.88
CA VAL A 321 3.89 -27.30 8.21
C VAL A 321 2.99 -28.52 8.35
N LYS A 322 3.60 -29.66 8.70
CA LYS A 322 2.89 -30.93 8.93
C LYS A 322 2.19 -30.95 10.29
N LYS A 323 2.94 -30.60 11.34
CA LYS A 323 2.44 -30.64 12.72
C LYS A 323 3.21 -29.67 13.61
N ILE A 324 2.51 -29.02 14.53
CA ILE A 324 3.13 -28.24 15.61
C ILE A 324 2.74 -28.91 16.93
N ASN A 325 3.75 -29.47 17.62
CA ASN A 325 3.60 -29.97 18.98
C ASN A 325 3.92 -28.83 19.94
N TYR A 326 2.97 -28.52 20.82
CA TYR A 326 3.10 -27.49 21.85
C TYR A 326 2.95 -28.18 23.19
N GLU A 327 3.98 -28.11 24.02
CA GLU A 327 4.02 -28.76 25.33
C GLU A 327 4.47 -27.76 26.38
N GLU A 328 3.70 -27.63 27.46
CA GLU A 328 4.08 -26.88 28.65
C GLU A 328 4.56 -27.86 29.72
N THR A 329 5.79 -27.67 30.20
CA THR A 329 6.34 -28.41 31.34
C THR A 329 6.46 -27.48 32.52
N GLU A 330 5.68 -27.72 33.57
CA GLU A 330 5.78 -26.97 34.83
C GLU A 330 6.94 -27.48 35.69
N LEU A 331 7.81 -26.56 36.11
CA LEU A 331 8.79 -26.74 37.18
C LEU A 331 8.39 -25.88 38.38
N GLU A 332 9.17 -25.93 39.46
CA GLU A 332 8.88 -25.17 40.70
C GLU A 332 8.76 -23.66 40.42
N ASP A 333 9.76 -23.05 39.79
CA ASP A 333 9.80 -21.59 39.57
C ASP A 333 9.54 -21.16 38.11
N LEU A 334 9.53 -22.09 37.16
CA LEU A 334 9.45 -21.79 35.74
C LEU A 334 8.60 -22.79 34.95
N VAL A 335 8.08 -22.36 33.79
CA VAL A 335 7.34 -23.18 32.82
C VAL A 335 8.13 -23.21 31.53
N ILE A 336 8.48 -24.39 31.05
CA ILE A 336 9.13 -24.57 29.76
C ILE A 336 8.05 -24.78 28.71
N ILE A 337 7.98 -23.90 27.72
CA ILE A 337 7.13 -24.05 26.55
C ILE A 337 7.99 -24.61 25.42
N SER A 338 7.84 -25.91 25.15
CA SER A 338 8.53 -26.59 24.06
C SER A 338 7.63 -26.64 22.82
N ILE A 339 8.09 -26.01 21.74
CA ILE A 339 7.40 -25.95 20.46
C ILE A 339 8.24 -26.66 19.41
N ASN A 340 7.78 -27.84 19.01
CA ASN A 340 8.41 -28.63 17.96
C ASN A 340 7.58 -28.56 16.68
N VAL A 341 8.15 -27.97 15.64
CA VAL A 341 7.52 -27.81 14.33
C VAL A 341 8.08 -28.86 13.37
N GLU A 342 7.23 -29.84 13.03
CA GLU A 342 7.49 -30.80 11.97
C GLU A 342 7.07 -30.20 10.63
N LEU A 343 8.01 -30.13 9.69
CA LEU A 343 7.73 -29.68 8.33
C LEU A 343 7.20 -30.84 7.48
N GLU A 344 6.48 -30.51 6.40
CA GLU A 344 6.19 -31.53 5.39
C GLU A 344 7.50 -31.98 4.72
N LYS A 345 7.61 -33.28 4.42
CA LYS A 345 8.75 -33.79 3.64
C LYS A 345 8.71 -33.17 2.25
N LEU A 346 9.81 -32.53 1.88
CA LEU A 346 10.05 -32.02 0.53
C LEU A 346 10.70 -33.11 -0.31
N TYR A 347 10.22 -33.25 -1.53
CA TYR A 347 10.75 -34.20 -2.50
C TYR A 347 11.24 -33.47 -3.75
N TYR A 348 12.29 -33.99 -4.37
CA TYR A 348 12.72 -33.54 -5.69
C TYR A 348 11.76 -34.06 -6.75
N LEU A 349 10.98 -33.17 -7.37
CA LEU A 349 10.10 -33.56 -8.48
C LEU A 349 10.95 -33.91 -9.70
N SER A 350 11.17 -35.20 -9.89
CA SER A 350 12.04 -35.72 -10.94
C SER A 350 11.26 -35.91 -12.25
N GLU A 351 10.01 -36.34 -12.14
CA GLU A 351 9.12 -36.49 -13.28
C GLU A 351 7.72 -36.00 -12.92
N PHE A 352 7.14 -35.21 -13.80
CA PHE A 352 5.73 -34.85 -13.78
C PHE A 352 5.21 -35.09 -15.18
N SER A 353 4.26 -36.00 -15.38
CA SER A 353 3.71 -36.32 -16.69
C SER A 353 2.19 -36.19 -16.71
N ILE A 354 1.63 -35.63 -17.78
CA ILE A 354 0.19 -35.54 -18.02
C ILE A 354 -0.15 -36.49 -19.17
N VAL A 355 -0.89 -37.56 -18.86
CA VAL A 355 -1.20 -38.66 -19.78
C VAL A 355 -2.66 -38.59 -20.19
N GLY A 356 -2.97 -38.83 -21.47
CA GLY A 356 -4.34 -38.72 -22.00
C GLY A 356 -4.67 -37.37 -22.65
N LEU A 357 -3.65 -36.54 -22.90
CA LEU A 357 -3.79 -35.35 -23.74
C LEU A 357 -3.77 -35.75 -25.23
N GLU A 358 -4.74 -35.26 -25.99
CA GLU A 358 -4.85 -35.47 -27.44
C GLU A 358 -4.54 -34.19 -28.22
N LYS A 359 -5.14 -33.05 -27.79
CA LYS A 359 -5.06 -31.77 -28.50
C LYS A 359 -4.27 -30.71 -27.72
N LEU A 360 -4.06 -30.87 -26.42
CA LEU A 360 -3.24 -29.95 -25.61
C LEU A 360 -1.78 -30.39 -25.53
N ASN A 361 -0.87 -29.43 -25.51
CA ASN A 361 0.55 -29.70 -25.36
C ASN A 361 0.94 -29.76 -23.87
N GLU A 362 1.42 -30.91 -23.43
CA GLU A 362 1.88 -31.17 -22.07
C GLU A 362 2.94 -30.15 -21.59
N ASN A 363 3.94 -29.85 -22.41
CA ASN A 363 5.03 -28.94 -22.05
C ASN A 363 4.53 -27.49 -21.92
N GLU A 364 3.52 -27.09 -22.70
CA GLU A 364 2.91 -25.77 -22.57
C GLU A 364 2.17 -25.64 -21.23
N ILE A 365 1.40 -26.68 -20.84
CA ILE A 365 0.70 -26.75 -19.56
C ILE A 365 1.71 -26.63 -18.42
N LYS A 366 2.73 -27.50 -18.38
CA LYS A 366 3.77 -27.53 -17.33
C LYS A 366 4.43 -26.17 -17.14
N ARG A 367 4.82 -25.52 -18.25
CA ARG A 367 5.42 -24.18 -18.22
C ARG A 367 4.48 -23.12 -17.65
N LYS A 368 3.17 -23.21 -17.93
CA LYS A 368 2.18 -22.22 -17.49
C LYS A 368 1.77 -22.38 -16.03
N ILE A 369 1.72 -23.61 -15.53
CA ILE A 369 1.42 -23.87 -14.12
C ILE A 369 2.67 -23.80 -13.22
N GLY A 370 3.87 -23.69 -13.80
CA GLY A 370 5.12 -23.55 -13.04
C GLY A 370 5.66 -24.88 -12.50
N VAL A 371 5.56 -25.94 -13.29
CA VAL A 371 6.23 -27.22 -13.00
C VAL A 371 7.70 -27.12 -13.42
N ASP A 372 8.59 -27.17 -12.44
CA ASP A 372 10.04 -27.23 -12.59
C ASP A 372 10.48 -28.68 -12.33
N THR A 373 11.02 -29.35 -13.36
CA THR A 373 11.55 -30.72 -13.26
C THR A 373 13.08 -30.70 -13.33
N THR A 374 13.74 -31.75 -12.85
CA THR A 374 15.20 -31.89 -12.85
C THR A 374 15.79 -31.97 -14.27
N GLY A 375 15.96 -30.81 -14.93
CA GLY A 375 16.66 -30.64 -16.22
C GLY A 375 17.96 -29.82 -16.12
N ILE A 376 18.61 -29.51 -17.25
CA ILE A 376 19.90 -28.79 -17.32
C ILE A 376 19.89 -27.44 -16.58
N ILE A 377 18.73 -26.76 -16.55
CA ILE A 377 18.54 -25.50 -15.81
C ILE A 377 18.69 -25.71 -14.29
N ASN A 378 18.39 -26.89 -13.75
CA ASN A 378 18.48 -27.19 -12.32
C ASN A 378 19.88 -27.59 -11.84
N LEU A 379 20.86 -27.74 -12.74
CA LEU A 379 22.26 -27.97 -12.39
C LEU A 379 22.84 -26.78 -11.59
N PHE A 380 22.28 -25.59 -11.78
CA PHE A 380 22.69 -24.36 -11.10
C PHE A 380 21.72 -23.90 -9.99
N TYR A 381 20.56 -24.57 -9.82
CA TYR A 381 19.49 -24.12 -8.91
C TYR A 381 18.66 -25.25 -8.25
N PRO A 382 19.23 -26.01 -7.28
CA PRO A 382 18.56 -27.18 -6.70
C PRO A 382 17.32 -26.87 -5.83
N ARG A 383 17.09 -25.62 -5.41
CA ARG A 383 15.93 -25.25 -4.56
C ARG A 383 14.59 -25.24 -5.29
N TYR A 384 14.54 -25.01 -6.60
CA TYR A 384 13.27 -24.86 -7.35
C TYR A 384 12.57 -26.19 -7.66
N ALA A 385 13.28 -27.31 -7.61
CA ALA A 385 12.72 -28.65 -7.82
C ALA A 385 12.14 -29.29 -6.56
N LEU A 386 12.08 -28.57 -5.42
CA LEU A 386 11.52 -29.09 -4.17
C LEU A 386 10.01 -28.85 -4.12
N TYR A 387 9.27 -29.93 -3.91
CA TYR A 387 7.80 -29.93 -3.86
C TYR A 387 7.30 -30.65 -2.61
N SER A 388 6.30 -30.05 -1.95
CA SER A 388 5.44 -30.71 -0.97
C SER A 388 4.25 -31.38 -1.65
N GLU A 389 3.56 -32.27 -0.95
CA GLU A 389 2.39 -32.95 -1.52
C GLU A 389 1.25 -31.98 -1.83
N ASP A 390 1.04 -30.99 -0.97
CA ASP A 390 -0.02 -29.99 -1.17
C ASP A 390 0.30 -29.05 -2.34
N LYS A 391 1.57 -28.71 -2.54
CA LYS A 391 2.01 -27.95 -3.73
C LYS A 391 1.69 -28.72 -5.02
N ILE A 392 1.89 -30.05 -5.03
CA ILE A 392 1.53 -30.91 -6.17
C ILE A 392 0.02 -30.94 -6.39
N LYS A 393 -0.80 -31.05 -5.34
CA LYS A 393 -2.27 -30.99 -5.47
C LYS A 393 -2.72 -29.65 -6.08
N GLY A 394 -2.10 -28.54 -5.65
CA GLY A 394 -2.34 -27.21 -6.23
C GLY A 394 -2.03 -27.17 -7.73
N LEU A 395 -0.86 -27.67 -8.13
CA LEU A 395 -0.48 -27.77 -9.55
C LEU A 395 -1.47 -28.60 -10.37
N ILE A 396 -1.92 -29.73 -9.82
CA ILE A 396 -2.90 -30.60 -10.47
C ILE A 396 -4.23 -29.87 -10.68
N LYS A 397 -4.69 -29.08 -9.71
CA LYS A 397 -5.89 -28.25 -9.87
C LYS A 397 -5.70 -27.19 -10.97
N SER A 398 -4.52 -26.58 -11.04
CA SER A 398 -4.19 -25.60 -12.09
C SER A 398 -4.20 -26.19 -13.50
N ILE A 399 -4.01 -27.51 -13.67
CA ILE A 399 -4.17 -28.17 -14.98
C ILE A 399 -5.61 -28.01 -15.48
N ILE A 400 -6.60 -28.23 -14.62
CA ILE A 400 -8.02 -28.09 -14.99
C ILE A 400 -8.32 -26.64 -15.36
N GLU A 401 -7.90 -25.69 -14.52
CA GLU A 401 -8.12 -24.26 -14.76
C GLU A 401 -7.51 -23.81 -16.09
N TYR A 402 -6.26 -24.18 -16.35
CA TYR A 402 -5.60 -23.88 -17.61
C TYR A 402 -6.28 -24.55 -18.81
N SER A 403 -6.70 -25.81 -18.69
CA SER A 403 -7.37 -26.53 -19.79
C SER A 403 -8.71 -25.90 -20.14
N LYS A 404 -9.47 -25.42 -19.15
CA LYS A 404 -10.70 -24.65 -19.37
C LYS A 404 -10.46 -23.35 -20.14
N THR A 405 -9.32 -22.69 -19.94
CA THR A 405 -8.96 -21.47 -20.71
C THR A 405 -8.64 -21.77 -22.18
N LYS A 406 -8.43 -23.03 -22.53
CA LYS A 406 -8.12 -23.47 -23.91
C LYS A 406 -9.33 -24.07 -24.64
N GLY A 407 -10.54 -23.98 -24.08
CA GLY A 407 -11.76 -24.52 -24.68
C GLY A 407 -12.26 -25.83 -24.10
N PHE A 408 -11.54 -26.44 -23.16
CA PHE A 408 -11.88 -27.76 -22.65
C PHE A 408 -12.69 -27.65 -21.34
N ASP A 409 -13.94 -27.21 -21.46
CA ASP A 409 -14.86 -27.02 -20.32
C ASP A 409 -15.11 -28.32 -19.53
N ASN A 410 -15.18 -29.45 -20.24
CA ASN A 410 -15.43 -30.79 -19.69
C ASN A 410 -14.13 -31.56 -19.36
N PHE A 411 -12.99 -30.87 -19.25
CA PHE A 411 -11.72 -31.50 -18.88
C PHE A 411 -11.79 -32.13 -17.49
N LYS A 412 -11.38 -33.39 -17.38
CA LYS A 412 -11.44 -34.17 -16.13
C LYS A 412 -10.11 -34.85 -15.83
N ILE A 413 -9.82 -35.00 -14.55
CA ILE A 413 -8.74 -35.86 -14.06
C ILE A 413 -9.34 -37.23 -13.77
N GLU A 414 -8.82 -38.27 -14.40
CA GLU A 414 -9.30 -39.64 -14.22
C GLU A 414 -8.59 -40.34 -13.06
N LYS A 415 -7.27 -40.23 -13.02
CA LYS A 415 -6.42 -40.92 -12.06
C LYS A 415 -5.15 -40.14 -11.81
N ILE A 416 -4.62 -40.20 -10.59
CA ILE A 416 -3.30 -39.65 -10.24
C ILE A 416 -2.47 -40.80 -9.70
N GLU A 417 -1.33 -41.07 -10.33
CA GLU A 417 -0.34 -42.01 -9.82
C GLU A 417 0.86 -41.24 -9.30
N LYS A 418 1.30 -41.58 -8.10
CA LYS A 418 2.44 -40.96 -7.44
C LYS A 418 3.38 -42.03 -6.92
N ARG A 419 4.67 -41.88 -7.20
CA ARG A 419 5.73 -42.74 -6.68
C ARG A 419 6.80 -41.88 -6.02
N ILE A 420 7.32 -42.33 -4.88
CA ILE A 420 8.43 -41.69 -4.16
C ILE A 420 9.57 -42.70 -4.04
N GLU A 421 10.76 -42.34 -4.50
CA GLU A 421 11.98 -43.16 -4.41
C GLU A 421 13.15 -42.28 -3.95
N LYS A 422 13.81 -42.60 -2.83
CA LYS A 422 15.02 -41.90 -2.33
C LYS A 422 14.95 -40.36 -2.47
N ASP A 423 13.92 -39.76 -1.85
CA ASP A 423 13.62 -38.31 -1.86
C ASP A 423 13.26 -37.70 -3.23
N LYS A 424 13.04 -38.52 -4.26
CA LYS A 424 12.51 -38.11 -5.57
C LYS A 424 11.03 -38.45 -5.69
N MET A 425 10.23 -37.51 -6.19
CA MET A 425 8.83 -37.72 -6.51
C MET A 425 8.62 -37.83 -8.01
N TYR A 426 7.82 -38.82 -8.41
CA TYR A 426 7.34 -39.05 -9.78
C TYR A 426 5.81 -38.96 -9.74
N VAL A 427 5.24 -38.08 -10.56
CA VAL A 427 3.79 -37.84 -10.61
C VAL A 427 3.29 -38.05 -12.03
N LYS A 428 2.31 -38.93 -12.20
CA LYS A 428 1.59 -39.13 -13.46
C LYS A 428 0.11 -38.78 -13.26
N VAL A 429 -0.38 -37.82 -14.03
CA VAL A 429 -1.77 -37.36 -13.98
C VAL A 429 -2.47 -37.82 -15.25
N PHE A 430 -3.41 -38.76 -15.11
CA PHE A 430 -4.25 -39.23 -16.20
C PHE A 430 -5.45 -38.31 -16.33
N VAL A 431 -5.68 -37.81 -17.54
CA VAL A 431 -6.70 -36.82 -17.83
C VAL A 431 -7.53 -37.23 -19.04
N SER A 432 -8.78 -36.77 -19.08
CA SER A 432 -9.65 -36.82 -20.25
C SER A 432 -9.94 -35.38 -20.66
N GLU A 433 -9.45 -34.98 -21.84
CA GLU A 433 -9.64 -33.63 -22.36
C GLU A 433 -11.11 -33.29 -22.62
N GLY A 434 -11.87 -34.26 -23.13
CA GLY A 434 -13.20 -34.01 -23.69
C GLY A 434 -13.16 -33.15 -24.95
N GLU A 435 -14.34 -32.86 -25.51
CA GLU A 435 -14.45 -32.06 -26.72
C GLU A 435 -14.31 -30.56 -26.43
N ARG A 436 -13.72 -29.82 -27.39
CA ARG A 436 -13.61 -28.36 -27.28
C ARG A 436 -14.99 -27.72 -27.37
N THR A 437 -15.30 -26.91 -26.36
CA THR A 437 -16.51 -26.11 -26.30
C THR A 437 -16.31 -24.81 -27.07
N VAL A 438 -17.31 -24.42 -27.85
CA VAL A 438 -17.34 -23.19 -28.66
C VAL A 438 -18.42 -22.28 -28.10
N ILE A 439 -18.08 -21.00 -27.94
CA ILE A 439 -19.01 -19.92 -27.65
C ILE A 439 -19.62 -19.46 -28.98
N THR A 440 -20.94 -19.66 -29.14
CA THR A 440 -21.69 -19.32 -30.36
C THR A 440 -22.00 -17.83 -30.43
N SER A 441 -22.41 -17.23 -29.32
CA SER A 441 -22.66 -15.79 -29.21
C SER A 441 -22.44 -15.27 -27.80
N PHE A 442 -22.10 -13.98 -27.75
CA PHE A 442 -22.16 -13.16 -26.54
C PHE A 442 -23.36 -12.23 -26.66
N GLU A 443 -24.30 -12.34 -25.73
CA GLU A 443 -25.45 -11.45 -25.66
C GLU A 443 -25.31 -10.47 -24.51
N THR A 444 -25.81 -9.26 -24.74
CA THR A 444 -25.78 -8.18 -23.76
C THR A 444 -27.19 -7.65 -23.57
N ILE A 445 -27.69 -7.70 -22.34
CA ILE A 445 -29.07 -7.34 -22.00
C ILE A 445 -29.07 -6.09 -21.11
N ASN A 446 -29.92 -5.12 -21.44
CA ASN A 446 -30.21 -3.91 -20.65
C ASN A 446 -29.03 -2.96 -20.38
N PHE A 447 -28.01 -2.94 -21.24
CA PHE A 447 -26.89 -1.99 -21.07
C PHE A 447 -27.30 -0.56 -21.47
N PRO A 448 -26.97 0.46 -20.65
CA PRO A 448 -27.33 1.85 -20.92
C PRO A 448 -26.45 2.53 -21.98
N GLU A 449 -25.35 1.91 -22.37
CA GLU A 449 -24.37 2.42 -23.33
C GLU A 449 -24.11 1.37 -24.42
N ASN A 450 -23.68 1.82 -25.61
CA ASN A 450 -23.31 0.90 -26.68
C ASN A 450 -21.97 0.20 -26.36
N ILE A 451 -22.05 -1.06 -25.96
CA ILE A 451 -20.89 -1.90 -25.62
C ILE A 451 -20.51 -2.91 -26.70
N SER A 452 -21.13 -2.88 -27.89
CA SER A 452 -20.90 -3.88 -28.94
C SER A 452 -19.44 -3.93 -29.41
N HIS A 453 -18.70 -2.83 -29.28
CA HIS A 453 -17.27 -2.74 -29.62
C HIS A 453 -16.35 -3.44 -28.61
N LEU A 454 -16.83 -3.73 -27.39
CA LEU A 454 -16.07 -4.42 -26.32
C LEU A 454 -16.29 -5.93 -26.33
N ILE A 455 -17.34 -6.38 -27.03
CA ILE A 455 -17.68 -7.79 -27.17
C ILE A 455 -16.87 -8.38 -28.32
N PRO A 456 -16.13 -9.49 -28.11
CA PRO A 456 -15.38 -10.14 -29.17
C PRO A 456 -16.31 -10.76 -30.22
N LYS A 457 -15.82 -10.84 -31.46
CA LYS A 457 -16.54 -11.53 -32.55
C LYS A 457 -16.62 -13.03 -32.26
N THR A 458 -17.75 -13.66 -32.58
CA THR A 458 -18.00 -15.10 -32.44
C THR A 458 -18.15 -15.77 -33.80
N PRO A 459 -17.98 -17.11 -33.90
CA PRO A 459 -17.72 -18.08 -32.82
C PRO A 459 -16.26 -18.10 -32.35
N ILE A 460 -16.03 -18.36 -31.06
CA ILE A 460 -14.69 -18.54 -30.47
C ILE A 460 -14.67 -19.74 -29.51
N PHE A 461 -13.50 -20.29 -29.23
CA PHE A 461 -13.38 -21.34 -28.21
C PHE A 461 -13.69 -20.79 -26.81
N TYR A 462 -14.27 -21.64 -25.97
CA TYR A 462 -14.55 -21.30 -24.57
C TYR A 462 -13.26 -20.93 -23.84
N ASP A 463 -13.27 -19.81 -23.13
CA ASP A 463 -12.16 -19.43 -22.26
C ASP A 463 -12.75 -18.71 -21.03
N SER A 464 -12.64 -19.37 -19.88
CA SER A 464 -13.13 -18.83 -18.61
C SER A 464 -12.41 -17.54 -18.19
N ASN A 465 -11.12 -17.40 -18.53
CA ASN A 465 -10.38 -16.17 -18.26
C ASN A 465 -10.87 -15.04 -19.17
N LEU A 466 -11.06 -15.33 -20.46
CA LEU A 466 -11.61 -14.34 -21.39
C LEU A 466 -12.98 -13.83 -20.94
N ILE A 467 -13.89 -14.71 -20.48
CA ILE A 467 -15.22 -14.30 -19.98
C ILE A 467 -15.09 -13.36 -18.79
N ARG A 468 -14.22 -13.69 -17.82
CA ARG A 468 -13.93 -12.82 -16.67
C ARG A 468 -13.34 -11.49 -17.10
N GLU A 469 -12.36 -11.50 -18.01
CA GLU A 469 -11.77 -10.27 -18.54
C GLU A 469 -12.79 -9.40 -19.27
N ILE A 470 -13.73 -9.99 -20.02
CA ILE A 470 -14.82 -9.26 -20.67
C ILE A 470 -15.73 -8.64 -19.63
N LYS A 471 -16.16 -9.41 -18.61
CA LYS A 471 -16.97 -8.90 -17.50
C LYS A 471 -16.29 -7.69 -16.85
N GLU A 472 -15.02 -7.81 -16.47
CA GLU A 472 -14.25 -6.73 -15.86
C GLU A 472 -14.10 -5.52 -16.82
N LYS A 473 -13.84 -5.75 -18.12
CA LYS A 473 -13.78 -4.67 -19.12
C LYS A 473 -15.10 -3.93 -19.24
N LEU A 474 -16.23 -4.65 -19.24
CA LEU A 474 -17.56 -4.07 -19.28
C LEU A 474 -17.85 -3.27 -18.00
N GLU A 475 -17.55 -3.84 -16.82
CA GLU A 475 -17.73 -3.15 -15.54
C GLU A 475 -16.89 -1.87 -15.49
N ASN A 476 -15.61 -1.95 -15.87
CA ASN A 476 -14.73 -0.80 -15.93
C ASN A 476 -15.24 0.25 -16.91
N TYR A 477 -15.64 -0.14 -18.12
CA TYR A 477 -16.16 0.80 -19.13
C TYR A 477 -17.42 1.53 -18.62
N ILE A 478 -18.36 0.81 -18.04
CA ILE A 478 -19.60 1.38 -17.53
C ILE A 478 -19.34 2.32 -16.34
N ALA A 479 -18.45 1.93 -15.42
CA ALA A 479 -17.98 2.79 -14.33
C ALA A 479 -17.23 4.03 -14.85
N GLU A 480 -16.47 3.89 -15.94
CA GLU A 480 -15.76 5.01 -16.59
C GLU A 480 -16.73 6.01 -17.23
N LYS A 481 -17.86 5.55 -17.76
CA LYS A 481 -18.94 6.39 -18.32
C LYS A 481 -19.79 7.09 -17.26
N GLY A 482 -19.62 6.72 -15.99
CA GLY A 482 -20.20 7.38 -14.83
C GLY A 482 -21.43 6.70 -14.23
N TYR A 483 -21.64 5.43 -14.53
CA TYR A 483 -22.62 4.61 -13.84
C TYR A 483 -21.95 3.99 -12.60
N MET A 484 -22.40 4.32 -11.39
CA MET A 484 -21.74 3.89 -10.15
C MET A 484 -22.49 2.78 -9.40
N LYS A 485 -23.79 2.62 -9.66
CA LYS A 485 -24.64 1.62 -8.99
C LYS A 485 -25.14 0.60 -10.00
N PHE A 486 -24.32 -0.43 -10.23
CA PHE A 486 -24.67 -1.51 -11.15
C PHE A 486 -23.98 -2.82 -10.79
N THR A 487 -24.44 -3.90 -11.39
CA THR A 487 -23.78 -5.21 -11.37
C THR A 487 -23.99 -5.86 -12.74
N ILE A 488 -22.96 -6.54 -13.24
CA ILE A 488 -23.06 -7.35 -14.45
C ILE A 488 -23.15 -8.82 -14.06
N VAL A 489 -24.30 -9.43 -14.32
CA VAL A 489 -24.53 -10.86 -14.09
C VAL A 489 -24.13 -11.63 -15.34
N VAL A 490 -23.32 -12.68 -15.19
CA VAL A 490 -22.91 -13.56 -16.30
C VAL A 490 -23.67 -14.87 -16.20
N SER A 491 -24.39 -15.24 -17.25
CA SER A 491 -25.07 -16.53 -17.37
C SER A 491 -24.47 -17.33 -18.52
N GLU A 492 -24.06 -18.57 -18.25
CA GLU A 492 -23.63 -19.52 -19.28
C GLU A 492 -24.79 -20.44 -19.65
N VAL A 493 -25.33 -20.30 -20.86
CA VAL A 493 -26.41 -21.14 -21.38
C VAL A 493 -25.82 -22.20 -22.29
N ARG A 494 -25.96 -23.47 -21.92
CA ARG A 494 -25.46 -24.59 -22.74
C ARG A 494 -26.53 -24.96 -23.78
N GLU A 495 -26.21 -24.81 -25.06
CA GLU A 495 -27.12 -25.12 -26.18
C GLU A 495 -27.03 -26.62 -26.52
N ASN A 496 -25.82 -27.16 -26.54
CA ASN A 496 -25.55 -28.59 -26.67
C ASN A 496 -24.20 -28.92 -25.98
N PRO A 497 -23.73 -30.19 -25.96
CA PRO A 497 -22.47 -30.54 -25.28
C PRO A 497 -21.21 -29.81 -25.79
N LYS A 498 -21.24 -29.25 -27.00
CA LYS A 498 -20.12 -28.55 -27.66
C LYS A 498 -20.33 -27.04 -27.78
N LEU A 499 -21.55 -26.53 -27.62
CA LEU A 499 -21.94 -25.14 -27.90
C LEU A 499 -22.49 -24.48 -26.63
N LYS A 500 -21.96 -23.30 -26.34
CA LYS A 500 -22.41 -22.43 -25.25
C LYS A 500 -22.70 -21.04 -25.76
N LYS A 501 -23.62 -20.38 -25.07
CA LYS A 501 -23.96 -18.99 -25.23
C LYS A 501 -23.70 -18.26 -23.92
N ILE A 502 -23.06 -17.10 -23.98
CA ILE A 502 -22.71 -16.32 -22.80
C ILE A 502 -23.55 -15.05 -22.79
N VAL A 503 -24.30 -14.83 -21.72
CA VAL A 503 -25.20 -13.68 -21.58
C VAL A 503 -24.70 -12.79 -20.45
N PHE A 504 -24.39 -11.54 -20.77
CA PHE A 504 -24.11 -10.48 -19.82
C PHE A 504 -25.37 -9.64 -19.60
N THR A 505 -25.83 -9.53 -18.36
CA THR A 505 -27.02 -8.75 -18.02
C THR A 505 -26.64 -7.60 -17.10
N TYR A 506 -26.91 -6.38 -17.54
CA TYR A 506 -26.76 -5.18 -16.72
C TYR A 506 -27.96 -5.02 -15.78
N VAL A 507 -27.68 -4.82 -14.50
CA VAL A 507 -28.68 -4.50 -13.48
C VAL A 507 -28.20 -3.30 -12.69
N GLY A 508 -28.82 -2.13 -12.89
CA GLY A 508 -28.37 -0.88 -12.26
C GLY A 508 -29.14 0.36 -12.73
N ASP A 509 -28.69 1.53 -12.29
CA ASP A 509 -29.29 2.82 -12.67
C ASP A 509 -28.94 3.18 -14.13
N GLU A 510 -29.85 3.85 -14.86
CA GLU A 510 -29.62 4.27 -16.26
C GLU A 510 -29.13 5.73 -16.40
N ILE A 511 -29.00 6.46 -15.29
CA ILE A 511 -28.60 7.86 -15.30
C ILE A 511 -27.17 8.00 -14.77
N LYS A 512 -26.32 8.71 -15.52
CA LYS A 512 -24.93 9.01 -15.13
C LYS A 512 -24.88 9.81 -13.83
N SER A 513 -23.91 9.45 -13.00
CA SER A 513 -23.65 10.05 -11.71
C SER A 513 -22.78 11.29 -11.88
N LYS A 514 -23.20 12.42 -11.31
CA LYS A 514 -22.43 13.67 -11.32
C LYS A 514 -21.84 13.95 -9.95
N LEU A 515 -20.61 14.42 -9.92
CA LEU A 515 -19.98 14.90 -8.70
C LEU A 515 -20.50 16.31 -8.39
N SER A 516 -21.07 16.51 -7.22
CA SER A 516 -21.63 17.79 -6.80
C SER A 516 -20.60 18.63 -6.07
N LYS A 517 -19.93 18.05 -5.08
CA LYS A 517 -18.94 18.74 -4.24
C LYS A 517 -17.84 17.77 -3.82
N ILE A 518 -16.64 18.31 -3.61
CA ILE A 518 -15.49 17.55 -3.10
C ILE A 518 -15.11 18.11 -1.74
N PHE A 519 -14.97 17.22 -0.77
CA PHE A 519 -14.40 17.52 0.53
C PHE A 519 -13.08 16.80 0.72
N VAL A 520 -12.22 17.38 1.53
CA VAL A 520 -10.87 16.90 1.77
C VAL A 520 -10.62 16.88 3.28
N ASP A 521 -10.27 15.71 3.80
CA ASP A 521 -9.80 15.54 5.18
C ASP A 521 -8.28 15.43 5.21
N SER A 522 -7.58 16.55 5.41
CA SER A 522 -6.11 16.58 5.47
C SER A 522 -5.60 17.84 6.14
N LYS A 523 -4.37 17.78 6.65
CA LYS A 523 -3.62 18.98 7.09
C LYS A 523 -3.07 19.77 5.90
N THR A 524 -2.99 19.16 4.73
CA THR A 524 -2.62 19.79 3.46
C THR A 524 -3.80 20.63 2.96
N SER A 525 -3.50 21.77 2.35
CA SER A 525 -4.51 22.70 1.84
C SER A 525 -5.46 22.04 0.84
N GLU A 526 -6.76 22.27 1.04
CA GLU A 526 -7.81 21.75 0.17
C GLU A 526 -7.63 22.22 -1.28
N GLU A 527 -7.21 23.48 -1.48
CA GLU A 527 -6.93 24.04 -2.80
C GLU A 527 -5.86 23.24 -3.55
N TYR A 528 -4.77 22.88 -2.87
CA TYR A 528 -3.70 22.08 -3.45
C TYR A 528 -4.17 20.66 -3.81
N ILE A 529 -4.91 20.01 -2.92
CA ILE A 529 -5.43 18.66 -3.16
C ILE A 529 -6.43 18.65 -4.33
N LYS A 530 -7.33 19.62 -4.39
CA LYS A 530 -8.26 19.79 -5.53
C LYS A 530 -7.48 20.00 -6.83
N LYS A 531 -6.45 20.85 -6.82
CA LYS A 531 -5.58 21.10 -7.97
C LYS A 531 -4.87 19.82 -8.45
N ILE A 532 -4.33 19.01 -7.55
CA ILE A 532 -3.66 17.74 -7.90
C ILE A 532 -4.65 16.72 -8.44
N SER A 533 -5.80 16.56 -7.76
CA SER A 533 -6.80 15.56 -8.14
C SER A 533 -7.30 15.74 -9.57
N ALA A 534 -7.25 16.98 -10.09
CA ALA A 534 -7.80 17.38 -11.39
C ALA A 534 -9.29 17.05 -11.57
N ILE A 535 -9.99 16.72 -10.47
CA ILE A 535 -11.43 16.46 -10.44
C ILE A 535 -12.14 17.79 -10.17
N LYS A 536 -13.20 18.07 -10.94
CA LYS A 536 -13.98 19.30 -10.85
C LYS A 536 -15.39 19.02 -10.36
N GLU A 537 -15.88 19.90 -9.48
CA GLU A 537 -17.28 19.90 -9.06
C GLU A 537 -18.19 20.13 -10.28
N GLY A 538 -19.29 19.38 -10.37
CA GLY A 538 -20.25 19.38 -11.49
C GLY A 538 -19.97 18.36 -12.61
N GLU A 539 -18.80 17.72 -12.63
CA GLU A 539 -18.45 16.77 -13.69
C GLU A 539 -19.08 15.38 -13.52
N ILE A 540 -19.16 14.60 -14.59
CA ILE A 540 -19.61 13.20 -14.53
C ILE A 540 -18.53 12.38 -13.82
N LEU A 541 -18.93 11.61 -12.81
CA LEU A 541 -18.05 10.70 -12.11
C LEU A 541 -17.46 9.68 -13.08
N SER A 542 -16.20 9.32 -12.89
CA SER A 542 -15.53 8.34 -13.74
C SER A 542 -14.51 7.60 -12.92
N SER A 543 -14.66 6.28 -12.80
CA SER A 543 -13.72 5.43 -12.03
C SER A 543 -12.26 5.65 -12.44
N LYS A 544 -12.00 5.85 -13.72
CA LYS A 544 -10.67 6.16 -14.25
C LYS A 544 -10.13 7.51 -13.76
N LYS A 545 -10.94 8.57 -13.74
CA LYS A 545 -10.50 9.88 -13.22
C LYS A 545 -10.24 9.82 -11.72
N ILE A 546 -11.06 9.08 -10.99
CA ILE A 546 -10.95 8.90 -9.54
C ILE A 546 -9.65 8.17 -9.21
N LYS A 547 -9.42 7.03 -9.85
CA LYS A 547 -8.20 6.25 -9.68
C LYS A 547 -6.96 7.08 -10.03
N ASN A 548 -7.00 7.84 -11.13
CA ASN A 548 -5.92 8.75 -11.48
C ASN A 548 -5.71 9.81 -10.39
N ALA A 549 -6.77 10.39 -9.82
CA ALA A 549 -6.65 11.37 -8.75
C ALA A 549 -6.00 10.78 -7.48
N GLU A 550 -6.43 9.58 -7.07
CA GLU A 550 -5.84 8.86 -5.93
C GLU A 550 -4.35 8.54 -6.17
N GLU A 551 -4.03 8.01 -7.36
CA GLU A 551 -2.65 7.72 -7.77
C GLU A 551 -1.79 8.99 -7.77
N GLU A 552 -2.31 10.11 -8.29
CA GLU A 552 -1.59 11.37 -8.34
C GLU A 552 -1.38 12.03 -6.97
N ILE A 553 -2.35 11.91 -6.07
CA ILE A 553 -2.19 12.33 -4.67
C ILE A 553 -1.15 11.46 -3.97
N ASN A 554 -1.22 10.13 -4.12
CA ASN A 554 -0.22 9.21 -3.56
C ASN A 554 1.18 9.46 -4.13
N ARG A 555 1.28 9.84 -5.41
CA ARG A 555 2.56 10.16 -6.09
C ARG A 555 3.30 11.35 -5.47
N THR A 556 2.60 12.22 -4.74
CA THR A 556 3.25 13.32 -3.98
C THR A 556 4.13 12.83 -2.84
N GLN A 557 3.92 11.59 -2.36
CA GLN A 557 4.54 11.02 -1.16
C GLN A 557 4.22 11.74 0.16
N TYR A 558 3.27 12.67 0.15
CA TYR A 558 2.79 13.32 1.37
C TYR A 558 1.83 12.42 2.13
N PHE A 559 1.21 11.47 1.44
CA PHE A 559 0.20 10.57 1.98
C PHE A 559 0.66 9.13 1.82
N SER A 560 0.43 8.33 2.87
CA SER A 560 0.63 6.88 2.83
C SER A 560 -0.52 6.18 2.11
N THR A 561 -1.74 6.71 2.23
CA THR A 561 -2.93 6.23 1.52
C THR A 561 -3.86 7.38 1.19
N ALA A 562 -4.26 7.50 -0.08
CA ALA A 562 -5.31 8.38 -0.56
C ALA A 562 -6.45 7.55 -1.12
N ASN A 563 -7.65 7.72 -0.57
CA ASN A 563 -8.87 7.06 -1.05
C ASN A 563 -10.00 8.09 -1.17
N MET A 564 -10.73 8.03 -2.27
CA MET A 564 -11.91 8.85 -2.49
C MET A 564 -13.17 8.02 -2.29
N VAL A 565 -14.03 8.44 -1.36
CA VAL A 565 -15.31 7.79 -1.11
C VAL A 565 -16.43 8.68 -1.62
N PHE A 566 -17.44 8.08 -2.25
CA PHE A 566 -18.61 8.80 -2.76
C PHE A 566 -19.83 8.49 -1.88
N SER A 567 -20.56 9.55 -1.53
CA SER A 567 -21.89 9.49 -0.94
C SER A 567 -22.88 10.16 -1.88
N LYS A 568 -24.15 9.75 -1.89
CA LYS A 568 -25.16 10.40 -2.75
C LYS A 568 -25.61 11.73 -2.13
N PHE A 569 -25.79 12.75 -2.99
CA PHE A 569 -26.32 14.07 -2.63
C PHE A 569 -27.72 13.95 -2.03
N GLY A 570 -27.84 14.31 -0.74
CA GLY A 570 -29.07 14.19 0.05
C GLY A 570 -29.17 12.96 0.95
N GLU A 571 -28.11 12.15 1.12
CA GLU A 571 -28.02 11.12 2.19
C GLU A 571 -27.38 11.71 3.46
N GLU A 572 -27.87 11.35 4.66
CA GLU A 572 -27.54 12.00 5.94
C GLU A 572 -26.04 12.05 6.31
N ASN A 573 -25.23 11.15 5.72
CA ASN A 573 -23.78 11.06 5.90
C ASN A 573 -23.03 12.33 5.41
N GLU A 574 -23.65 13.18 4.60
CA GLU A 574 -23.09 14.47 4.17
C GLU A 574 -22.97 15.49 5.30
N SER A 575 -23.86 15.43 6.31
CA SER A 575 -24.01 16.52 7.25
C SER A 575 -22.92 16.57 8.34
N ASN A 576 -22.31 15.44 8.70
CA ASN A 576 -21.26 15.39 9.73
C ASN A 576 -19.91 15.90 9.24
N PHE A 577 -19.57 15.68 7.97
CA PHE A 577 -18.32 16.20 7.39
C PHE A 577 -18.46 17.71 7.09
N ILE A 578 -19.61 18.14 6.56
CA ILE A 578 -19.90 19.55 6.22
C ILE A 578 -20.01 20.43 7.48
N LYS A 579 -20.60 19.94 8.58
CA LYS A 579 -20.75 20.72 9.83
C LYS A 579 -19.46 20.89 10.64
N ASN A 580 -18.47 20.01 10.46
CA ASN A 580 -17.19 20.11 11.20
C ASN A 580 -16.20 21.10 10.57
N GLN A 581 -16.35 21.46 9.29
CA GLN A 581 -15.52 22.48 8.63
C GLN A 581 -16.14 23.89 8.66
N SER A 582 -17.42 24.04 8.95
CA SER A 582 -18.12 25.34 8.96
C SER A 582 -18.24 25.91 10.39
N GLU A 583 -17.14 26.32 11.01
CA GLU A 583 -17.18 27.28 12.12
C GLU A 583 -17.04 28.74 11.64
N ASP A 584 -16.57 28.97 10.41
CA ASP A 584 -16.44 30.31 9.83
C ASP A 584 -17.15 30.43 8.47
N ASN A 585 -18.08 31.39 8.40
CA ASN A 585 -18.85 31.90 7.24
C ASN A 585 -20.33 31.46 7.12
N GLU A 586 -21.22 32.35 7.58
CA GLU A 586 -22.70 32.25 7.50
C GLU A 586 -23.26 32.39 6.06
N ASN A 587 -22.45 32.72 5.05
CA ASN A 587 -22.93 32.94 3.67
C ASN A 587 -22.89 31.71 2.75
N TYR A 588 -22.60 30.51 3.25
CA TYR A 588 -22.38 29.33 2.40
C TYR A 588 -23.66 28.59 1.95
N GLN A 589 -24.81 28.83 2.59
CA GLN A 589 -26.04 28.04 2.33
C GLN A 589 -26.92 28.55 1.17
N GLU A 590 -26.81 29.81 0.75
CA GLU A 590 -27.75 30.39 -0.23
C GLU A 590 -27.45 30.07 -1.72
N ARG A 591 -26.31 29.46 -2.06
CA ARG A 591 -25.89 29.31 -3.48
C ARG A 591 -26.24 28.00 -4.19
N TYR A 592 -26.85 27.00 -3.53
CA TYR A 592 -26.97 25.66 -4.11
C TYR A 592 -28.40 25.10 -4.20
N ASN A 593 -29.28 25.84 -4.87
CA ASN A 593 -30.54 25.30 -5.38
C ASN A 593 -30.34 24.69 -6.77
N TYR A 594 -29.97 23.40 -6.86
CA TYR A 594 -29.98 22.68 -8.13
C TYR A 594 -30.52 21.25 -7.99
N SER A 595 -31.46 20.89 -8.89
CA SER A 595 -32.01 19.56 -9.22
C SER A 595 -31.26 18.33 -8.67
N THR A 596 -31.99 17.43 -8.02
CA THR A 596 -31.54 16.43 -7.03
C THR A 596 -31.30 15.00 -7.55
N LYS A 597 -31.38 14.75 -8.87
CA LYS A 597 -31.18 13.38 -9.40
C LYS A 597 -29.69 13.09 -9.70
N ASN A 598 -29.19 11.97 -9.16
CA ASN A 598 -27.88 11.35 -9.40
C ASN A 598 -26.65 12.26 -9.21
N LYS A 599 -26.72 13.11 -8.19
CA LYS A 599 -25.56 13.85 -7.69
C LYS A 599 -24.90 13.09 -6.54
N TYR A 600 -23.58 13.15 -6.46
CA TYR A 600 -22.76 12.50 -5.44
C TYR A 600 -21.77 13.50 -4.86
N ILE A 601 -21.49 13.42 -3.57
CA ILE A 601 -20.39 14.12 -2.91
C ILE A 601 -19.21 13.17 -2.82
N GLY A 602 -18.02 13.69 -3.15
CA GLY A 602 -16.76 12.99 -2.98
C GLY A 602 -16.04 13.46 -1.72
N ILE A 603 -15.51 12.54 -0.93
CA ILE A 603 -14.67 12.83 0.24
C ILE A 603 -13.33 12.14 0.05
N PHE A 604 -12.25 12.92 0.03
CA PHE A 604 -10.89 12.39 0.08
C PHE A 604 -10.50 12.10 1.53
N TYR A 605 -10.29 10.83 1.84
CA TYR A 605 -9.67 10.38 3.07
C TYR A 605 -8.17 10.21 2.84
N LEU A 606 -7.38 11.12 3.41
CA LEU A 606 -5.94 11.15 3.23
C LEU A 606 -5.24 10.84 4.55
N LYS A 607 -4.44 9.76 4.55
CA LYS A 607 -3.59 9.43 5.69
C LYS A 607 -2.21 10.03 5.44
N GLU A 608 -1.85 11.06 6.20
CA GLU A 608 -0.52 11.67 6.15
C GLU A 608 0.58 10.60 6.29
N GLY A 609 1.61 10.71 5.44
CA GLY A 609 2.83 9.93 5.53
C GLY A 609 3.83 10.59 6.47
N ASP A 610 5.05 10.04 6.51
CA ASP A 610 6.15 10.76 7.14
C ASP A 610 6.62 11.89 6.22
N LEU A 611 6.64 13.09 6.78
CA LEU A 611 6.99 14.31 6.07
C LEU A 611 8.42 14.75 6.36
N ASN A 612 9.12 14.11 7.30
CA ASN A 612 10.52 14.40 7.61
C ASN A 612 11.37 13.16 7.32
N GLU A 613 12.43 13.32 6.52
CA GLU A 613 13.33 12.20 6.20
C GLU A 613 14.78 12.62 6.40
N LEU A 614 15.56 11.75 7.06
CA LEU A 614 17.01 11.86 7.14
C LEU A 614 17.64 10.74 6.31
N ASN A 615 18.19 11.12 5.16
CA ASN A 615 18.87 10.21 4.24
C ASN A 615 20.37 10.26 4.49
N ILE A 616 20.97 9.10 4.76
CA ILE A 616 22.42 8.93 4.82
C ILE A 616 22.81 7.95 3.72
N SER A 617 23.72 8.39 2.86
CA SER A 617 24.25 7.56 1.78
C SER A 617 25.76 7.63 1.71
N GLY A 618 26.35 6.60 1.13
CA GLY A 618 27.79 6.55 0.89
C GLY A 618 28.11 5.51 -0.18
N GLY A 619 29.37 5.38 -0.55
CA GLY A 619 29.78 4.38 -1.51
C GLY A 619 31.25 4.45 -1.86
N ILE A 620 31.74 3.40 -2.48
CA ILE A 620 33.10 3.31 -2.99
C ILE A 620 33.04 2.73 -4.41
N SER A 621 33.76 3.32 -5.34
CA SER A 621 33.89 2.79 -6.70
C SER A 621 35.30 3.00 -7.24
N SER A 622 35.66 2.25 -8.28
CA SER A 622 36.90 2.41 -9.02
C SER A 622 36.99 3.73 -9.79
N THR A 623 35.89 4.48 -9.91
CA THR A 623 35.79 5.69 -10.73
C THR A 623 35.62 6.96 -9.90
N GLU A 624 34.70 6.95 -8.94
CA GLU A 624 34.41 8.08 -8.05
C GLU A 624 35.17 8.00 -6.72
N GLY A 625 35.94 6.93 -6.48
CA GLY A 625 36.56 6.65 -5.18
C GLY A 625 35.51 6.54 -4.08
N ALA A 626 35.73 7.17 -2.92
CA ALA A 626 34.83 7.10 -1.76
C ALA A 626 33.90 8.31 -1.67
N ARG A 627 32.62 8.12 -1.33
CA ARG A 627 31.65 9.21 -1.17
C ARG A 627 30.76 9.00 0.04
N SER A 628 30.30 10.10 0.64
CA SER A 628 29.31 10.13 1.71
C SER A 628 28.43 11.36 1.57
N GLU A 629 27.14 11.20 1.79
CA GLU A 629 26.15 12.28 1.75
C GLU A 629 25.15 12.13 2.89
N ILE A 630 24.88 13.23 3.57
CA ILE A 630 23.79 13.39 4.53
C ILE A 630 22.78 14.39 3.99
N GLN A 631 21.49 14.07 4.09
CA GLN A 631 20.44 14.87 3.52
C GLN A 631 19.18 14.83 4.36
N PHE A 632 18.73 15.99 4.80
CA PHE A 632 17.45 16.21 5.43
C PHE A 632 16.42 16.62 4.38
N VAL A 633 15.22 16.04 4.44
CA VAL A 633 14.08 16.40 3.59
C VAL A 633 12.87 16.69 4.48
N ARG A 634 12.33 17.89 4.34
CA ARG A 634 11.02 18.29 4.86
C ARG A 634 10.05 18.36 3.68
N LYS A 635 9.17 17.37 3.56
CA LYS A 635 8.09 17.35 2.58
C LYS A 635 6.95 18.24 3.04
N ASN A 636 6.29 18.87 2.07
CA ASN A 636 5.05 19.64 2.28
C ASN A 636 5.16 20.66 3.44
N MET A 637 6.23 21.45 3.46
CA MET A 637 6.63 22.33 4.56
C MET A 637 5.52 23.31 4.98
N PHE A 638 4.74 23.81 4.03
CA PHE A 638 3.64 24.77 4.26
C PHE A 638 2.27 24.21 3.90
N SER A 639 2.09 22.88 3.87
CA SER A 639 0.81 22.25 3.50
C SER A 639 0.30 22.63 2.09
N ASP A 640 1.19 23.06 1.21
CA ASP A 640 0.86 23.59 -0.11
C ASP A 640 1.63 22.88 -1.24
N GLY A 641 2.38 21.83 -0.92
CA GLY A 641 3.20 21.08 -1.87
C GLY A 641 4.61 21.60 -2.10
N LEU A 642 5.13 22.41 -1.18
CA LEU A 642 6.53 22.82 -1.17
C LEU A 642 7.38 21.87 -0.32
N ASP A 643 8.36 21.22 -0.93
CA ASP A 643 9.37 20.41 -0.25
C ASP A 643 10.65 21.23 -0.08
N LEU A 644 11.29 21.07 1.06
CA LEU A 644 12.63 21.55 1.33
C LEU A 644 13.56 20.35 1.50
N LYS A 645 14.66 20.34 0.77
CA LYS A 645 15.75 19.38 0.92
C LYS A 645 17.04 20.14 1.19
N ALA A 646 17.78 19.74 2.20
CA ALA A 646 19.09 20.30 2.52
C ALA A 646 20.06 19.16 2.80
N GLY A 647 21.28 19.24 2.26
CA GLY A 647 22.26 18.19 2.48
C GLY A 647 23.69 18.64 2.29
N ALA A 648 24.60 17.83 2.83
CA ALA A 648 26.03 17.98 2.66
C ALA A 648 26.58 16.69 2.06
N LYS A 649 27.50 16.85 1.10
CA LYS A 649 28.16 15.75 0.41
C LYS A 649 29.67 15.92 0.49
N VAL A 650 30.34 14.82 0.79
CA VAL A 650 31.78 14.66 0.74
C VAL A 650 32.09 13.55 -0.28
N ALA A 651 33.04 13.75 -1.17
CA ALA A 651 33.51 12.69 -2.06
C ALA A 651 35.01 12.80 -2.28
N TYR A 652 35.66 11.67 -2.54
CA TYR A 652 37.08 11.52 -2.75
C TYR A 652 37.31 10.70 -4.02
N TRP A 653 37.77 11.34 -5.09
CA TRP A 653 37.97 10.70 -6.39
C TRP A 653 39.40 10.16 -6.54
N ILE A 654 39.54 9.04 -7.23
CA ILE A 654 40.83 8.40 -7.54
C ILE A 654 41.09 8.57 -9.04
N PHE A 655 41.89 9.57 -9.43
CA PHE A 655 42.32 9.75 -10.82
C PHE A 655 43.79 9.31 -11.01
N PRO A 656 44.11 8.64 -12.13
CA PRO A 656 45.46 8.16 -12.38
C PRO A 656 46.32 9.06 -13.28
N VAL A 657 45.87 10.27 -13.63
CA VAL A 657 46.67 11.14 -14.50
C VAL A 657 47.78 11.83 -13.68
N GLY A 658 48.94 11.20 -13.63
CA GLY A 658 50.19 11.80 -13.12
C GLY A 658 50.32 11.85 -11.60
N ARG A 659 50.59 10.70 -10.96
CA ARG A 659 51.18 10.50 -9.61
C ARG A 659 50.72 11.35 -8.41
N GLU A 660 49.66 12.15 -8.50
CA GLU A 660 49.08 12.85 -7.35
C GLU A 660 47.60 12.47 -7.20
N TYR A 661 47.33 11.70 -6.15
CA TYR A 661 45.99 11.27 -5.74
C TYR A 661 45.35 12.39 -4.91
N GLY A 662 44.19 12.93 -5.32
CA GLY A 662 43.39 13.72 -4.39
C GLY A 662 42.41 14.70 -5.01
N LEU A 663 41.18 14.24 -5.26
CA LEU A 663 40.04 15.14 -5.47
C LEU A 663 39.06 15.00 -4.31
N THR A 664 39.20 15.88 -3.31
CA THR A 664 38.22 15.98 -2.22
C THR A 664 37.16 17.01 -2.61
N PHE A 665 35.95 16.52 -2.85
CA PHE A 665 34.74 17.31 -3.00
C PHE A 665 34.13 17.54 -1.62
N LEU A 666 33.87 18.79 -1.27
CA LEU A 666 33.01 19.18 -0.15
C LEU A 666 31.97 20.15 -0.69
N GLY A 667 30.69 19.81 -0.54
CA GLY A 667 29.60 20.65 -1.04
C GLY A 667 28.37 20.61 -0.14
N ALA A 668 27.75 21.77 0.04
CA ALA A 668 26.42 21.89 0.64
C ALA A 668 25.39 22.22 -0.46
N ARG A 669 24.21 21.60 -0.38
CA ARG A 669 23.12 21.80 -1.34
C ARG A 669 21.80 22.04 -0.61
N SER A 670 21.02 22.99 -1.11
CA SER A 670 19.62 23.18 -0.73
C SER A 670 18.75 23.14 -1.99
N GLU A 671 17.65 22.41 -1.93
CA GLU A 671 16.67 22.28 -3.00
C GLU A 671 15.30 22.62 -2.44
N ILE A 672 14.57 23.47 -3.15
CA ILE A 672 13.16 23.75 -2.90
C ILE A 672 12.39 23.18 -4.08
N THR A 673 11.49 22.23 -3.82
CA THR A 673 10.67 21.61 -4.87
C THR A 673 9.22 21.95 -4.66
N ARG A 674 8.62 22.64 -5.62
CA ARG A 674 7.18 22.76 -5.74
C ARG A 674 6.63 21.59 -6.54
N ARG A 675 6.05 20.62 -5.84
CA ARG A 675 5.38 19.49 -6.48
C ARG A 675 4.08 19.94 -7.11
N LYS A 676 3.77 19.42 -8.30
CA LYS A 676 2.50 19.65 -8.99
C LYS A 676 2.19 21.13 -9.17
N LEU A 677 3.20 21.90 -9.60
CA LEU A 677 3.08 23.33 -9.88
C LEU A 677 1.98 23.57 -10.92
N PHE A 678 1.94 22.80 -12.01
CA PHE A 678 0.84 22.78 -12.98
C PHE A 678 0.58 21.36 -13.48
N TYR A 679 -0.63 20.84 -13.27
CA TYR A 679 -0.98 19.46 -13.64
C TYR A 679 0.10 18.45 -13.19
N ASP A 680 0.72 17.74 -14.13
CA ASP A 680 1.74 16.71 -13.94
C ASP A 680 3.18 17.23 -13.84
N THR A 681 3.36 18.55 -13.68
CA THR A 681 4.68 19.19 -13.61
C THR A 681 5.15 19.46 -12.18
N ASP A 682 6.36 19.02 -11.85
CA ASP A 682 7.08 19.45 -10.65
C ASP A 682 8.15 20.47 -11.04
N PHE A 683 8.36 21.47 -10.18
CA PHE A 683 9.40 22.47 -10.33
C PHE A 683 10.35 22.40 -9.14
N SER A 684 11.64 22.15 -9.39
CA SER A 684 12.68 22.25 -8.37
C SER A 684 13.59 23.43 -8.64
N PHE A 685 13.94 24.16 -7.59
CA PHE A 685 15.01 25.13 -7.58
C PHE A 685 16.09 24.66 -6.61
N LEU A 686 17.29 24.42 -7.13
CA LEU A 686 18.45 23.94 -6.40
C LEU A 686 19.48 25.08 -6.32
N ILE A 687 20.02 25.31 -5.12
CA ILE A 687 21.16 26.18 -4.88
C ILE A 687 22.25 25.37 -4.19
N SER A 688 23.49 25.53 -4.64
CA SER A 688 24.68 24.99 -3.99
C SER A 688 25.64 26.17 -3.73
N PRO A 689 25.56 26.79 -2.52
CA PRO A 689 26.25 28.05 -2.22
C PRO A 689 27.74 27.87 -1.93
N TYR A 690 28.21 26.64 -1.71
CA TYR A 690 29.59 26.34 -1.40
C TYR A 690 30.00 25.00 -2.00
N TYR A 691 31.04 25.02 -2.84
CA TYR A 691 31.68 23.85 -3.41
C TYR A 691 33.19 24.09 -3.47
N ILE A 692 33.98 23.11 -3.03
CA ILE A 692 35.42 23.08 -3.25
C ILE A 692 35.74 21.79 -3.98
N SER A 693 36.50 21.92 -5.08
CA SER A 693 37.05 20.81 -5.83
C SER A 693 38.49 21.14 -6.20
N THR A 694 39.38 20.20 -5.94
CA THR A 694 40.82 20.30 -6.18
C THR A 694 41.19 19.54 -7.45
N PHE A 695 40.82 20.04 -8.62
CA PHE A 695 41.41 19.51 -9.87
C PHE A 695 42.87 20.02 -10.01
N LEU A 696 43.52 19.88 -11.17
CA LEU A 696 44.74 20.64 -11.56
C LEU A 696 44.63 22.15 -11.18
N TYR A 697 43.41 22.66 -11.02
CA TYR A 697 43.05 23.96 -10.46
C TYR A 697 42.24 23.82 -9.15
N THR A 698 42.50 24.71 -8.18
CA THR A 698 41.62 24.97 -7.04
C THR A 698 40.44 25.84 -7.50
N VAL A 699 39.22 25.36 -7.32
CA VAL A 699 37.99 26.16 -7.53
C VAL A 699 37.66 26.89 -6.23
N GLN A 700 37.67 28.22 -6.23
CA GLN A 700 37.26 29.04 -5.07
C GLN A 700 35.87 29.65 -5.28
N LYS A 701 34.96 29.43 -4.33
CA LYS A 701 33.63 30.07 -4.20
C LYS A 701 32.69 29.91 -5.43
N PRO A 702 32.49 28.73 -6.01
CA PRO A 702 31.51 28.58 -7.05
C PRO A 702 30.09 28.65 -6.47
N LEU A 703 29.30 29.55 -7.04
CA LEU A 703 27.86 29.58 -6.82
C LEU A 703 27.23 28.80 -7.98
N SER A 704 26.68 27.63 -7.67
CA SER A 704 25.89 26.85 -8.63
C SER A 704 24.43 26.91 -8.27
N THR A 705 23.59 27.21 -9.26
CA THR A 705 22.14 27.16 -9.15
C THR A 705 21.58 26.34 -10.29
N SER A 706 20.47 25.65 -10.07
CA SER A 706 19.74 25.03 -11.17
C SER A 706 18.25 25.10 -10.96
N LEU A 707 17.54 25.24 -12.07
CA LEU A 707 16.09 25.21 -12.17
C LEU A 707 15.73 23.92 -12.91
N ILE A 708 14.88 23.08 -12.35
CA ILE A 708 14.50 21.81 -12.95
C ILE A 708 12.99 21.79 -13.09
N PHE A 709 12.52 21.73 -14.33
CA PHE A 709 11.12 21.40 -14.61
C PHE A 709 11.05 19.91 -14.92
N SER A 710 10.11 19.21 -14.30
CA SER A 710 9.84 17.82 -14.65
C SER A 710 8.37 17.61 -14.92
N TYR A 711 8.03 16.81 -15.92
CA TYR A 711 6.67 16.42 -16.26
C TYR A 711 6.57 14.90 -16.18
N SER A 712 5.57 14.37 -15.47
CA SER A 712 5.41 12.92 -15.31
C SER A 712 3.97 12.50 -15.52
N LYS A 713 3.72 11.60 -16.49
CA LYS A 713 2.39 11.03 -16.76
C LYS A 713 2.49 9.55 -17.10
N GLY A 714 1.88 8.72 -16.25
CA GLY A 714 1.98 7.27 -16.34
C GLY A 714 3.44 6.81 -16.38
N ASN A 715 3.81 6.14 -17.47
CA ASN A 715 5.13 5.55 -17.68
C ASN A 715 6.16 6.50 -18.32
N ILE A 716 5.78 7.75 -18.58
CA ILE A 716 6.62 8.74 -19.25
C ILE A 716 7.02 9.84 -18.26
N LYS A 717 8.31 10.17 -18.22
CA LYS A 717 8.84 11.32 -17.47
C LYS A 717 9.73 12.16 -18.37
N ILE A 718 9.62 13.47 -18.24
CA ILE A 718 10.42 14.45 -18.99
C ILE A 718 11.06 15.40 -17.99
N TYR A 719 12.34 15.73 -18.17
CA TYR A 719 13.09 16.65 -17.32
C TYR A 719 13.75 17.72 -18.17
N PHE A 720 13.70 18.96 -17.70
CA PHE A 720 14.36 20.13 -18.29
C PHE A 720 15.14 20.88 -17.20
N PRO A 721 16.32 20.37 -16.79
CA PRO A 721 17.18 21.12 -15.89
C PRO A 721 17.94 22.21 -16.67
N PHE A 722 17.94 23.42 -16.12
CA PHE A 722 18.74 24.56 -16.51
C PHE A 722 19.71 24.83 -15.38
N SER A 723 20.99 24.53 -15.58
CA SER A 723 22.00 24.79 -14.56
C SER A 723 22.83 26.00 -14.94
N PHE A 724 23.08 26.87 -13.96
CA PHE A 724 23.99 28.00 -14.06
C PHE A 724 25.07 27.84 -13.00
N GLU A 725 26.32 28.09 -13.37
CA GLU A 725 27.43 27.99 -12.44
C GLU A 725 28.48 29.04 -12.75
N PHE A 726 28.82 29.84 -11.74
CA PHE A 726 29.92 30.78 -11.80
C PHE A 726 31.12 30.21 -11.06
N ARG A 727 32.30 30.18 -11.69
CA ARG A 727 33.53 29.66 -11.09
C ARG A 727 34.68 30.65 -11.18
N SER A 728 35.52 30.64 -10.14
CA SER A 728 36.87 31.20 -10.20
C SER A 728 37.90 30.08 -10.11
N LEU A 729 38.84 30.05 -11.07
CA LEU A 729 39.90 29.02 -11.17
C LEU A 729 41.25 29.59 -10.72
N LYS A 730 41.98 28.85 -9.89
CA LYS A 730 43.35 29.16 -9.46
C LYS A 730 44.24 27.93 -9.58
N SER A 731 45.45 28.04 -10.15
CA SER A 731 46.33 26.86 -10.29
C SER A 731 47.01 26.41 -9.01
N TRP A 732 47.32 25.11 -8.94
CA TRP A 732 48.24 24.54 -7.97
C TRP A 732 49.56 24.04 -8.60
N ILE A 733 49.65 23.97 -9.94
CA ILE A 733 50.80 23.39 -10.68
C ILE A 733 51.51 24.48 -11.51
N PHE A 734 52.85 24.37 -11.63
CA PHE A 734 53.72 25.44 -12.13
C PHE A 734 53.71 25.65 -13.67
N GLU A 735 53.20 24.73 -14.48
CA GLU A 735 53.34 24.80 -15.96
C GLU A 735 52.08 25.23 -16.73
N LEU A 736 50.88 25.05 -16.19
CA LEU A 736 49.61 25.49 -16.79
C LEU A 736 48.87 26.42 -15.82
N LYS A 737 49.01 27.73 -16.04
CA LYS A 737 48.37 28.75 -15.20
C LYS A 737 47.07 29.22 -15.87
N PRO A 738 45.88 29.13 -15.22
CA PRO A 738 44.65 29.74 -15.73
C PRO A 738 44.84 31.20 -16.09
N GLU A 739 45.70 31.90 -15.36
CA GLU A 739 46.04 33.30 -15.58
C GLU A 739 46.71 33.52 -16.94
N THR A 740 47.56 32.59 -17.40
CA THR A 740 48.21 32.69 -18.72
C THR A 740 47.24 32.35 -19.86
N LEU A 741 46.20 31.57 -19.58
CA LEU A 741 45.11 31.25 -20.51
C LEU A 741 43.87 32.16 -20.34
N LYS A 742 43.97 33.19 -19.49
CA LYS A 742 42.88 34.11 -19.12
C LYS A 742 41.58 33.46 -18.61
N LEU A 743 41.65 32.25 -18.05
CA LEU A 743 40.50 31.44 -17.57
C LEU A 743 40.07 31.73 -16.12
N ASN A 744 40.40 32.89 -15.56
CA ASN A 744 40.26 33.16 -14.12
C ASN A 744 38.81 33.11 -13.64
N ASN A 745 37.85 33.54 -14.47
CA ASN A 745 36.42 33.53 -14.17
C ASN A 745 35.65 32.95 -15.36
N ILE A 746 34.85 31.91 -15.10
CA ILE A 746 34.08 31.20 -16.13
C ILE A 746 32.63 31.10 -15.71
N ILE A 747 31.74 31.36 -16.67
CA ILE A 747 30.31 31.10 -16.55
C ILE A 747 30.00 29.81 -17.31
N PHE A 748 29.30 28.89 -16.65
CA PHE A 748 28.72 27.70 -17.25
C PHE A 748 27.21 27.82 -17.28
N PHE A 749 26.64 27.51 -18.43
CA PHE A 749 25.21 27.33 -18.59
C PHE A 749 24.96 25.96 -19.21
N SER A 750 24.22 25.10 -18.51
CA SER A 750 24.07 23.68 -18.86
C SER A 750 22.61 23.27 -18.92
N PRO A 751 21.84 23.68 -19.95
CA PRO A 751 20.52 23.11 -20.15
C PRO A 751 20.62 21.65 -20.57
N SER A 752 19.68 20.83 -20.12
CA SER A 752 19.48 19.52 -20.71
C SER A 752 18.00 19.19 -20.83
N PHE A 753 17.72 18.23 -21.68
CA PHE A 753 16.43 17.63 -21.90
C PHE A 753 16.55 16.13 -21.69
N GLN A 754 15.75 15.55 -20.82
CA GLN A 754 15.73 14.11 -20.59
C GLN A 754 14.32 13.57 -20.75
N PHE A 755 14.17 12.50 -21.51
CA PHE A 755 12.95 11.77 -21.73
C PHE A 755 13.13 10.33 -21.25
N VAL A 756 12.27 9.88 -20.34
CA VAL A 756 12.29 8.55 -19.73
C VAL A 756 10.98 7.85 -20.04
N LYS A 757 11.06 6.60 -20.52
CA LYS A 757 9.91 5.72 -20.69
C LYS A 757 10.16 4.40 -19.98
N SER A 758 9.32 4.09 -18.99
CA SER A 758 9.39 2.83 -18.24
C SER A 758 8.26 1.90 -18.68
N PHE A 759 8.54 0.81 -19.38
CA PHE A 759 7.51 -0.16 -19.77
C PHE A 759 7.14 -1.11 -18.63
N SER A 760 8.10 -1.41 -17.75
CA SER A 760 7.91 -2.17 -16.51
C SER A 760 9.03 -1.83 -15.52
N THR A 761 9.02 -2.41 -14.32
CA THR A 761 10.14 -2.31 -13.36
C THR A 761 11.49 -2.73 -13.96
N ASN A 762 11.45 -3.62 -14.95
CA ASN A 762 12.61 -4.26 -15.53
C ASN A 762 12.91 -3.78 -16.95
N HIS A 763 12.05 -2.95 -17.53
CA HIS A 763 12.16 -2.47 -18.91
C HIS A 763 12.06 -0.95 -18.95
N LYS A 764 13.18 -0.28 -19.22
CA LYS A 764 13.32 1.17 -19.18
C LYS A 764 14.10 1.68 -20.39
N THR A 765 13.70 2.83 -20.90
CA THR A 765 14.41 3.59 -21.93
C THR A 765 14.60 5.02 -21.45
N LEU A 766 15.81 5.55 -21.59
CA LEU A 766 16.17 6.95 -21.33
C LEU A 766 16.77 7.53 -22.62
N PHE A 767 16.33 8.73 -22.97
CA PHE A 767 16.97 9.57 -23.96
C PHE A 767 17.29 10.91 -23.31
N SER A 768 18.49 11.42 -23.48
CA SER A 768 18.91 12.69 -22.89
C SER A 768 19.73 13.49 -23.91
N ILE A 769 19.44 14.77 -24.06
CA ILE A 769 20.28 15.73 -24.76
C ILE A 769 20.76 16.73 -23.73
N LYS A 770 22.08 16.81 -23.54
CA LYS A 770 22.72 17.79 -22.67
C LYS A 770 23.49 18.79 -23.52
N THR A 771 23.34 20.06 -23.20
CA THR A 771 24.11 21.13 -23.81
C THR A 771 24.87 21.87 -22.71
N ASP A 772 26.15 22.15 -22.90
CA ASP A 772 26.95 22.99 -21.99
C ASP A 772 27.54 24.16 -22.78
N THR A 773 27.19 25.38 -22.38
CA THR A 773 27.76 26.62 -22.88
C THR A 773 28.78 27.13 -21.86
N ILE A 774 30.03 27.29 -22.29
CA ILE A 774 31.16 27.68 -21.46
C ILE A 774 31.66 29.03 -21.96
N LYS A 775 31.54 30.07 -21.13
CA LYS A 775 31.97 31.43 -21.46
C LYS A 775 33.00 31.93 -20.45
N PRO A 776 34.30 31.89 -20.78
CA PRO A 776 35.30 32.66 -20.03
C PRO A 776 35.09 34.16 -20.30
N ILE A 777 35.35 35.03 -19.32
CA ILE A 777 35.11 36.49 -19.44
C ILE A 777 35.97 37.15 -20.54
N SER A 778 37.08 36.52 -20.91
CA SER A 778 38.17 37.08 -21.74
C SER A 778 38.32 36.42 -23.12
N GLU A 779 37.55 35.39 -23.42
CA GLU A 779 37.76 34.43 -24.52
C GLU A 779 36.44 34.12 -25.24
N SER A 780 36.52 33.40 -26.37
CA SER A 780 35.34 32.98 -27.13
C SER A 780 34.50 31.92 -26.40
N LEU A 781 33.21 31.89 -26.71
CA LEU A 781 32.27 30.86 -26.27
C LEU A 781 32.70 29.45 -26.74
N SER A 782 32.59 28.46 -25.86
CA SER A 782 32.64 27.04 -26.23
C SER A 782 31.29 26.39 -25.98
N GLU A 783 30.91 25.45 -26.84
CA GLU A 783 29.62 24.76 -26.80
C GLU A 783 29.80 23.26 -26.88
N ARG A 784 29.23 22.54 -25.92
CA ARG A 784 29.20 21.08 -25.88
C ARG A 784 27.77 20.62 -26.04
N ILE A 785 27.55 19.62 -26.88
CA ILE A 785 26.26 18.94 -27.06
C ILE A 785 26.53 17.44 -26.91
N GLU A 786 25.73 16.75 -26.10
CA GLU A 786 25.83 15.32 -25.87
C GLU A 786 24.45 14.67 -25.87
N GLY A 787 24.21 13.75 -26.79
CA GLY A 787 23.07 12.85 -26.80
C GLY A 787 23.41 11.55 -26.08
N ILE A 788 22.54 11.09 -25.20
CA ILE A 788 22.68 9.84 -24.43
C ILE A 788 21.40 9.04 -24.62
N PHE A 789 21.55 7.75 -24.92
CA PHE A 789 20.49 6.77 -25.00
C PHE A 789 20.81 5.61 -24.07
N GLU A 790 19.88 5.25 -23.20
CA GLU A 790 20.00 4.05 -22.36
C GLU A 790 18.76 3.18 -22.55
N TYR A 791 18.98 1.88 -22.61
CA TYR A 791 17.96 0.86 -22.72
C TYR A 791 18.31 -0.31 -21.81
N TYR A 792 17.37 -0.71 -20.96
CA TYR A 792 17.50 -1.89 -20.12
C TYR A 792 16.22 -2.72 -20.21
N ASN A 793 16.37 -4.03 -20.38
CA ASN A 793 15.28 -5.00 -20.33
C ASN A 793 15.77 -6.27 -19.63
N ILE A 794 15.60 -6.34 -18.31
CA ILE A 794 16.19 -7.39 -17.47
C ILE A 794 15.12 -8.34 -16.94
N LYS A 795 14.91 -9.47 -17.62
CA LYS A 795 13.94 -10.49 -17.19
C LYS A 795 14.57 -11.48 -16.22
N LYS A 796 13.75 -12.37 -15.65
CA LYS A 796 14.19 -13.40 -14.68
C LYS A 796 15.31 -14.30 -15.23
N PHE A 797 15.26 -14.65 -16.51
CA PHE A 797 16.17 -15.62 -17.14
C PHE A 797 17.24 -15.01 -18.02
N TRP A 798 17.04 -13.79 -18.53
CA TRP A 798 18.03 -13.09 -19.34
C TRP A 798 17.68 -11.61 -19.37
N GLY A 799 18.64 -10.77 -19.71
CA GLY A 799 18.40 -9.37 -19.93
C GLY A 799 19.39 -8.73 -20.87
N ILE A 800 19.05 -7.56 -21.37
CA ILE A 800 19.97 -6.76 -22.18
C ILE A 800 20.01 -5.32 -21.66
N GLY A 801 21.22 -4.78 -21.58
CA GLY A 801 21.52 -3.38 -21.31
C GLY A 801 22.23 -2.79 -22.52
N LEU A 802 21.89 -1.56 -22.88
CA LEU A 802 22.54 -0.82 -23.95
C LEU A 802 22.61 0.64 -23.53
N ILE A 803 23.81 1.18 -23.48
CA ILE A 803 24.08 2.61 -23.29
C ILE A 803 24.79 3.08 -24.55
N SER A 804 24.35 4.19 -25.11
CA SER A 804 25.06 4.86 -26.19
C SER A 804 25.11 6.35 -25.95
N SER A 805 26.24 6.97 -26.26
CA SER A 805 26.42 8.42 -26.15
C SER A 805 27.20 8.94 -27.35
N ALA A 806 26.74 10.06 -27.90
CA ALA A 806 27.39 10.78 -28.97
C ALA A 806 27.49 12.26 -28.59
N GLY A 807 28.66 12.85 -28.77
CA GLY A 807 28.91 14.22 -28.35
C GLY A 807 29.74 15.01 -29.34
N LEU A 808 29.50 16.32 -29.35
CA LEU A 808 30.24 17.32 -30.13
C LEU A 808 30.60 18.48 -29.22
N LEU A 809 31.86 18.90 -29.26
CA LEU A 809 32.39 20.02 -28.49
C LEU A 809 33.07 20.98 -29.47
N LEU A 810 32.50 22.18 -29.55
CA LEU A 810 32.93 23.30 -30.36
C LEU A 810 33.65 24.31 -29.48
N TYR A 811 34.81 24.76 -29.92
CA TYR A 811 35.63 25.77 -29.26
C TYR A 811 36.53 26.46 -30.28
N SER A 812 37.12 27.59 -29.91
CA SER A 812 38.20 28.23 -30.67
C SER A 812 39.56 27.57 -30.45
N SER A 813 39.82 27.15 -29.22
CA SER A 813 41.03 26.45 -28.79
C SER A 813 40.66 25.47 -27.69
N ILE A 814 41.07 24.22 -27.80
CA ILE A 814 40.77 23.20 -26.78
C ILE A 814 41.31 23.63 -25.41
N PHE A 815 42.45 24.35 -25.38
CA PHE A 815 43.10 24.82 -24.16
C PHE A 815 42.25 25.80 -23.33
N THR A 816 41.26 26.43 -23.94
CA THR A 816 40.35 27.37 -23.27
C THR A 816 39.15 26.66 -22.66
N VAL A 817 38.93 25.39 -23.03
CA VAL A 817 37.93 24.52 -22.42
C VAL A 817 38.53 23.86 -21.18
N PRO A 818 37.93 24.05 -19.99
CA PRO A 818 38.31 23.31 -18.78
C PRO A 818 38.26 21.81 -19.04
N ILE A 819 39.30 21.11 -18.59
CA ILE A 819 39.49 19.70 -18.90
C ILE A 819 38.32 18.84 -18.42
N GLU A 820 37.74 19.09 -17.25
CA GLU A 820 36.56 18.36 -16.75
C GLU A 820 35.29 18.51 -17.62
N LYS A 821 35.28 19.45 -18.58
CA LYS A 821 34.19 19.64 -19.55
C LYS A 821 34.50 19.06 -20.93
N ARG A 822 35.70 18.54 -21.16
CA ARG A 822 36.08 17.86 -22.40
C ARG A 822 35.55 16.43 -22.42
N PHE A 823 35.61 15.79 -23.57
CA PHE A 823 35.24 14.38 -23.67
C PHE A 823 36.42 13.48 -23.31
N PHE A 824 36.12 12.53 -22.43
CA PHE A 824 37.04 11.46 -22.07
C PHE A 824 36.29 10.15 -22.01
N LEU A 825 36.99 9.08 -22.37
CA LEU A 825 36.50 7.71 -22.29
C LEU A 825 37.50 6.82 -21.54
N GLY A 826 37.01 5.67 -21.10
CA GLY A 826 37.74 4.67 -20.32
C GLY A 826 37.00 4.31 -19.04
N GLY A 827 37.33 3.15 -18.49
CA GLY A 827 36.74 2.58 -17.27
C GLY A 827 35.23 2.36 -17.28
N ILE A 828 34.52 2.53 -16.16
CA ILE A 828 33.14 2.00 -15.99
C ILE A 828 32.11 2.78 -16.83
N GLY A 829 32.38 4.05 -17.14
CA GLY A 829 31.54 4.91 -17.98
C GLY A 829 32.01 4.99 -19.44
N GLY A 830 32.99 4.17 -19.80
CA GLY A 830 33.65 4.13 -21.09
C GLY A 830 33.82 2.70 -21.61
N PRO A 831 34.63 2.47 -22.65
CA PRO A 831 35.10 1.13 -22.95
C PRO A 831 35.82 0.54 -21.74
N ARG A 832 35.24 -0.49 -21.11
CA ARG A 832 35.81 -1.16 -19.94
C ARG A 832 37.07 -1.95 -20.33
N GLY A 833 37.98 -2.12 -19.36
CA GLY A 833 39.32 -2.66 -19.61
C GLY A 833 40.36 -1.61 -19.99
N TYR A 834 39.95 -0.34 -20.12
CA TYR A 834 40.82 0.82 -20.20
C TYR A 834 40.77 1.62 -18.89
N GLN A 835 41.85 2.31 -18.58
CA GLN A 835 41.93 3.15 -17.39
C GLN A 835 40.99 4.35 -17.55
N GLU A 836 40.44 4.84 -16.44
CA GLU A 836 39.60 6.05 -16.41
C GLU A 836 40.29 7.21 -17.11
N ILE A 837 39.53 7.94 -17.94
CA ILE A 837 39.98 9.14 -18.68
C ILE A 837 41.15 8.86 -19.65
N SER A 838 41.48 7.59 -19.95
CA SER A 838 42.68 7.25 -20.73
C SER A 838 42.50 7.25 -22.25
N ILE A 839 41.26 7.37 -22.75
CA ILE A 839 40.92 7.44 -24.18
C ILE A 839 40.56 8.88 -24.52
N TYR A 840 41.50 9.57 -25.18
CA TYR A 840 41.37 10.93 -25.71
C TYR A 840 42.46 11.20 -26.77
N PRO A 841 42.32 12.29 -27.56
CA PRO A 841 43.31 12.69 -28.57
C PRO A 841 44.63 13.22 -27.97
N LYS A 842 45.54 12.30 -27.59
CA LYS A 842 46.85 12.65 -26.97
C LYS A 842 47.75 13.53 -27.84
N TYR A 843 47.66 13.41 -29.16
CA TYR A 843 48.52 14.12 -30.12
C TYR A 843 48.39 15.65 -30.04
N ILE A 844 47.26 16.18 -29.54
CA ILE A 844 47.01 17.64 -29.47
C ILE A 844 47.92 18.35 -28.45
N TYR A 845 48.54 17.60 -27.55
CA TYR A 845 49.50 18.12 -26.59
C TYR A 845 50.95 18.10 -27.10
N THR A 846 51.17 17.81 -28.39
CA THR A 846 52.48 17.92 -29.04
C THR A 846 52.55 19.20 -29.89
N ILE A 847 53.77 19.65 -30.21
CA ILE A 847 54.00 20.85 -31.04
C ILE A 847 53.34 20.70 -32.43
N GLU A 848 53.34 19.49 -32.97
CA GLU A 848 52.75 19.15 -34.28
C GLU A 848 51.21 19.04 -34.24
N GLY A 849 50.61 18.94 -33.04
CA GLY A 849 49.17 18.85 -32.83
C GLY A 849 48.45 20.17 -32.52
N LEU A 850 49.20 21.28 -32.46
CA LEU A 850 48.68 22.62 -32.17
C LEU A 850 47.65 23.09 -33.22
N GLU A 851 47.76 22.68 -34.49
CA GLU A 851 46.76 23.01 -35.51
C GLU A 851 45.44 22.26 -35.28
N ASP A 852 45.52 20.99 -34.86
CA ASP A 852 44.35 20.15 -34.52
C ASP A 852 43.67 20.63 -33.22
N SER A 853 44.36 21.46 -32.41
CA SER A 853 43.83 22.04 -31.16
C SER A 853 42.68 23.02 -31.35
N ARG A 854 42.34 23.39 -32.60
CA ARG A 854 41.22 24.26 -32.97
C ARG A 854 40.06 23.50 -33.64
N LYS A 855 40.25 22.22 -33.97
CA LYS A 855 39.18 21.40 -34.57
C LYS A 855 38.15 21.02 -33.51
N PRO A 856 36.87 20.82 -33.87
CA PRO A 856 35.87 20.27 -32.96
C PRO A 856 36.26 18.91 -32.40
N GLU A 857 36.03 18.70 -31.10
CA GLU A 857 36.18 17.40 -30.46
C GLU A 857 34.85 16.64 -30.52
N LYS A 858 34.89 15.36 -30.87
CA LYS A 858 33.73 14.48 -31.01
C LYS A 858 33.92 13.27 -30.11
N LYS A 859 32.81 12.76 -29.59
CA LYS A 859 32.75 11.54 -28.78
C LYS A 859 31.71 10.61 -29.36
N PHE A 860 32.00 9.32 -29.35
CA PHE A 860 31.00 8.29 -29.52
C PHE A 860 31.31 7.09 -28.63
N ILE A 861 30.27 6.49 -28.06
CA ILE A 861 30.36 5.26 -27.30
C ILE A 861 29.09 4.43 -27.45
N ILE A 862 29.26 3.11 -27.48
CA ILE A 862 28.24 2.10 -27.22
C ILE A 862 28.78 1.16 -26.16
N MET A 863 27.99 0.90 -25.13
CA MET A 863 28.23 -0.13 -24.11
C MET A 863 27.04 -1.08 -24.12
N SER A 864 27.31 -2.36 -24.27
CA SER A 864 26.27 -3.39 -24.31
C SER A 864 26.51 -4.42 -23.21
N GLU A 865 25.43 -4.87 -22.60
CA GLU A 865 25.46 -5.81 -21.47
C GLU A 865 24.43 -6.93 -21.70
N LEU A 866 24.85 -8.18 -21.57
CA LEU A 866 24.00 -9.36 -21.63
C LEU A 866 23.91 -9.97 -20.24
N TYR A 867 22.77 -9.78 -19.58
CA TYR A 867 22.48 -10.30 -18.26
C TYR A 867 22.01 -11.74 -18.31
N LEU A 868 22.56 -12.57 -17.42
CA LEU A 868 22.19 -13.98 -17.24
C LEU A 868 21.19 -14.13 -16.07
N PRO A 869 20.61 -15.33 -15.84
CA PRO A 869 19.72 -15.53 -14.70
C PRO A 869 20.44 -15.26 -13.37
N GLN A 870 19.69 -14.73 -12.40
CA GLN A 870 20.22 -14.40 -11.08
C GLN A 870 20.47 -15.66 -10.24
N ILE A 871 21.69 -15.79 -9.70
CA ILE A 871 22.14 -16.84 -8.79
C ILE A 871 22.25 -16.26 -7.38
N LEU A 872 21.38 -16.69 -6.47
CA LEU A 872 21.27 -16.12 -5.12
C LEU A 872 21.03 -14.60 -5.19
N ILE A 873 21.92 -13.80 -4.61
CA ILE A 873 21.86 -12.33 -4.64
C ILE A 873 22.57 -11.71 -5.86
N ALA A 874 23.28 -12.51 -6.66
CA ALA A 874 24.17 -12.05 -7.71
C ALA A 874 23.67 -12.41 -9.11
N ARG A 875 23.83 -11.50 -10.06
CA ARG A 875 23.47 -11.64 -11.46
C ARG A 875 24.73 -11.49 -12.31
N PRO A 876 25.23 -12.58 -12.90
CA PRO A 876 26.34 -12.49 -13.83
C PRO A 876 25.88 -11.84 -15.14
N TYR A 877 26.79 -11.16 -15.81
CA TYR A 877 26.58 -10.61 -17.15
C TYR A 877 27.90 -10.57 -17.93
N PHE A 878 27.78 -10.45 -19.24
CA PHE A 878 28.91 -10.16 -20.13
C PHE A 878 28.70 -8.79 -20.73
N PHE A 879 29.79 -8.07 -21.01
CA PHE A 879 29.71 -6.80 -21.70
C PHE A 879 30.62 -6.74 -22.91
N PHE A 880 30.21 -5.89 -23.85
CA PHE A 880 31.01 -5.47 -24.99
C PHE A 880 30.81 -3.97 -25.20
N ASP A 881 31.90 -3.23 -25.15
CA ASP A 881 31.91 -1.78 -25.25
C ASP A 881 32.78 -1.35 -26.43
N ILE A 882 32.41 -0.25 -27.08
CA ILE A 882 33.17 0.35 -28.16
C ILE A 882 33.02 1.87 -28.10
N GLY A 883 34.11 2.60 -28.25
CA GLY A 883 34.03 4.05 -28.26
C GLY A 883 35.35 4.74 -28.59
N ASP A 884 35.26 6.01 -28.92
CA ASP A 884 36.42 6.86 -29.15
C ASP A 884 36.09 8.34 -28.91
N VAL A 885 37.15 9.13 -28.66
CA VAL A 885 37.12 10.59 -28.67
C VAL A 885 38.10 11.04 -29.73
N PHE A 886 37.65 11.86 -30.68
CA PHE A 886 38.39 12.16 -31.90
C PHE A 886 38.01 13.53 -32.48
N HIS A 887 38.87 14.06 -33.35
CA HIS A 887 38.65 15.33 -34.05
C HIS A 887 38.28 15.11 -35.51
N ASP A 888 39.04 14.24 -36.19
CA ASP A 888 38.87 13.88 -37.60
C ASP A 888 38.20 12.50 -37.73
N PHE A 889 37.11 12.40 -38.51
CA PHE A 889 36.42 11.12 -38.74
C PHE A 889 37.30 10.07 -39.42
N TYR A 890 38.32 10.49 -40.18
CA TYR A 890 39.27 9.59 -40.82
C TYR A 890 40.32 8.99 -39.86
N LYS A 891 40.45 9.53 -38.65
CA LYS A 891 41.45 9.11 -37.65
C LYS A 891 40.84 8.35 -36.45
N VAL A 892 39.58 7.90 -36.55
CA VAL A 892 38.88 7.17 -35.48
C VAL A 892 39.53 5.80 -35.24
N LYS A 893 39.82 5.45 -33.98
CA LYS A 893 40.49 4.21 -33.57
C LYS A 893 39.57 3.14 -32.99
N LEU A 894 38.35 3.50 -32.56
CA LEU A 894 37.34 2.59 -31.97
C LEU A 894 37.91 1.61 -30.92
N TYR A 895 38.15 2.09 -29.70
CA TYR A 895 38.60 1.26 -28.59
C TYR A 895 37.50 0.32 -28.13
N LYS A 896 37.79 -0.98 -28.07
CA LYS A 896 36.87 -2.05 -27.69
C LYS A 896 37.25 -2.67 -26.35
N GLY A 897 36.25 -2.80 -25.48
CA GLY A 897 36.33 -3.44 -24.17
C GLY A 897 35.42 -4.65 -24.11
N VAL A 898 35.88 -5.76 -23.52
CA VAL A 898 35.06 -6.97 -23.34
C VAL A 898 35.36 -7.62 -22.00
N GLY A 899 34.36 -8.25 -21.40
CA GLY A 899 34.60 -9.09 -20.24
C GLY A 899 33.36 -9.51 -19.47
N PRO A 900 33.55 -10.34 -18.42
CA PRO A 900 32.49 -10.70 -17.49
C PRO A 900 32.30 -9.65 -16.39
N GLY A 901 31.08 -9.61 -15.84
CA GLY A 901 30.76 -8.83 -14.66
C GLY A 901 29.72 -9.52 -13.77
N ILE A 902 29.62 -9.05 -12.53
CA ILE A 902 28.65 -9.50 -11.54
C ILE A 902 27.94 -8.28 -10.97
N LEU A 903 26.61 -8.33 -10.94
CA LEU A 903 25.72 -7.35 -10.32
C LEU A 903 25.02 -8.01 -9.13
N ALA A 904 25.20 -7.53 -7.91
CA ALA A 904 24.51 -8.07 -6.74
C ALA A 904 23.79 -6.98 -5.96
N GLU A 905 22.58 -7.27 -5.47
CA GLU A 905 21.92 -6.38 -4.51
C GLU A 905 22.34 -6.76 -3.10
N THR A 906 22.92 -5.82 -2.37
CA THR A 906 23.40 -6.03 -1.00
C THR A 906 22.65 -5.12 -0.02
N PRO A 907 22.71 -5.38 1.30
CA PRO A 907 22.20 -4.44 2.30
C PRO A 907 22.84 -3.04 2.21
N PHE A 908 24.01 -2.95 1.58
CA PHE A 908 24.75 -1.72 1.32
C PHE A 908 24.56 -1.24 -0.12
N GLY A 909 23.42 -1.57 -0.73
CA GLY A 909 23.02 -1.22 -2.09
C GLY A 909 23.66 -2.08 -3.17
N THR A 910 23.57 -1.60 -4.41
CA THR A 910 23.98 -2.35 -5.59
C THR A 910 25.51 -2.46 -5.67
N PHE A 911 26.00 -3.69 -5.68
CA PHE A 911 27.38 -4.08 -5.89
C PHE A 911 27.61 -4.45 -7.36
N ARG A 912 28.62 -3.86 -7.98
CA ARG A 912 29.11 -4.20 -9.32
C ARG A 912 30.59 -4.54 -9.27
N LEU A 913 30.97 -5.59 -9.98
CA LEU A 913 32.35 -5.97 -10.22
C LEU A 913 32.48 -6.39 -11.69
N GLU A 914 33.40 -5.77 -12.41
CA GLU A 914 33.66 -6.05 -13.81
C GLU A 914 35.13 -6.32 -14.05
N ILE A 915 35.42 -7.34 -14.85
CA ILE A 915 36.76 -7.66 -15.29
C ILE A 915 36.84 -7.29 -16.76
N GLY A 916 37.51 -6.20 -17.10
CA GLY A 916 37.59 -5.70 -18.47
C GLY A 916 38.93 -5.96 -19.14
N TYR A 917 38.85 -6.44 -20.39
CA TYR A 917 39.97 -6.55 -21.30
C TYR A 917 39.85 -5.53 -22.44
N GLY A 918 40.78 -4.59 -22.52
CA GLY A 918 40.87 -3.58 -23.59
C GLY A 918 41.70 -4.11 -24.75
N ILE A 919 41.06 -4.32 -25.91
CA ILE A 919 41.64 -5.07 -27.05
C ILE A 919 42.84 -4.33 -27.66
N GLU A 920 42.71 -3.04 -27.96
CA GLU A 920 43.71 -2.25 -28.68
C GLU A 920 44.98 -2.02 -27.87
N ARG A 921 44.86 -1.89 -26.53
CA ARG A 921 46.02 -1.69 -25.63
C ARG A 921 46.46 -2.97 -24.92
N LYS A 922 45.75 -4.08 -25.10
CA LYS A 922 45.97 -5.36 -24.38
C LYS A 922 46.02 -5.16 -22.87
N THR A 923 45.10 -4.35 -22.33
CA THR A 923 45.04 -3.99 -20.91
C THR A 923 43.99 -4.81 -20.18
N PHE A 924 44.29 -5.21 -18.95
CA PHE A 924 43.38 -5.93 -18.07
C PHE A 924 43.13 -5.10 -16.80
N ILE A 925 41.88 -4.71 -16.56
CA ILE A 925 41.52 -3.80 -15.46
C ILE A 925 40.26 -4.29 -14.79
N ILE A 926 40.27 -4.28 -13.45
CA ILE A 926 39.12 -4.57 -12.61
C ILE A 926 38.40 -3.25 -12.29
N HIS A 927 37.11 -3.20 -12.57
CA HIS A 927 36.21 -2.11 -12.19
C HIS A 927 35.27 -2.59 -11.10
N PHE A 928 34.90 -1.72 -10.18
CA PHE A 928 33.93 -2.05 -9.14
C PHE A 928 33.16 -0.82 -8.67
N SER A 929 31.96 -1.04 -8.14
CA SER A 929 31.13 0.00 -7.52
C SER A 929 30.23 -0.58 -6.44
N VAL A 930 30.18 0.07 -5.28
CA VAL A 930 29.35 -0.30 -4.13
C VAL A 930 28.78 0.98 -3.52
N GLY A 931 27.49 1.02 -3.19
CA GLY A 931 26.87 2.25 -2.70
C GLY A 931 25.77 2.05 -1.67
N LEU A 932 26.03 2.43 -0.42
CA LEU A 932 25.09 2.40 0.68
C LEU A 932 24.06 3.52 0.53
N PHE A 933 22.78 3.17 0.52
CA PHE A 933 21.68 4.13 0.62
C PHE A 933 20.77 3.70 1.77
N ARG A 934 20.77 4.45 2.88
CA ARG A 934 19.94 4.16 4.04
C ARG A 934 19.10 5.37 4.39
N ASN A 935 17.79 5.20 4.35
CA ASN A 935 16.86 6.13 4.97
C ASN A 935 16.82 5.81 6.47
N ILE A 936 17.15 6.77 7.32
CA ILE A 936 17.06 6.64 8.77
C ILE A 936 15.82 7.44 9.16
N MET A 937 14.68 6.73 9.26
CA MET A 937 13.49 7.25 9.93
C MET A 937 13.69 7.21 11.43
#